data_AF-A0A7C2Y2U3-F1
#
_entry.id   AF-A0A7C2Y2U3-F1
#
_cell.length_a   1.000
_cell.length_b   1.000
_cell.length_c   1.000
_cell.angle_alpha   90.00
_cell.angle_beta   90.00
_cell.angle_gamma   90.00
#
_symmetry.space_group_name_H-M   'P 1'
#
loop_
_entity.id
_entity.type
_entity.pdbx_description
1 polymer ?
#
loop_
_entity_poly.entity_id
_entity_poly.type
_entity_poly.pdbx_seq_one_letter_code
_entity_poly.pdbx_strand_id
1 'polypeptide(L)'
;MEKMHNRSMTMKKFFSSQQRAASATLLFSFLIAALPPAAAQIRQGAAFLQFTPGARQQGIAGSLTGVIDDLHAVYANPGAAGFMREWQWSATYAQWIADVYSASLIYGKRIRTPWSQHSRFALGVAYQGMADFNSTAQSLPGGTVSANDLVAALSLGQPLSRRLAWGTNLKYLRSKLAQYDASSWMVDTGLLFRSARFRFLNTGSNFLDYGVFSAGLAVTEVGQSLTFISAATPLPRTFRAGLAFNTGTHTGLQLHFTADYKKARDQQGFFSFGSEIAWSQIFALRGGYDFNNCLLSHFSFGLTLRLDDRNTPTSVIPGRNKALRFDVAAVEDNFLFARTYRGSVTHQAIEPEGFEFAGPAPGALIKSDSVRLVWQATKDPDLYDDVEYWLMVARDSVKLAEAVNTLEHSGSDLLGVLQNSKFFINQKASGSMLRLTELEGGDYYWTVMAYDRDRHARFADGRNPAGVGRNIRHFRIASPELEITSLTFDYHPWITEDDLQGRLQIIIKNSGDGAVKNLSLTLYDSLAALADGATSNKLMAQTLIPNLQAGAVDTIKMEWRTSLAGLHYMTARLDEENRFRESNKTNNRRRAAFYTIPKGRFATADTALVLKQSRLAYEVPFIAEVCFDSGSAEIKTDYLRESILEPPLVTLAQRLRGNRDLKITLQGFADPNSGENDIKLADARAEAVRDSLFTLGVYREQIQILPGEVIKLRKPPRDATDSRWVMQERRYVNITADSKSEAVLFQLVAFNLNEPLPSPVVFTAAIAGVVTLDNGKIELESRHLRDQIIINAALQGANLQDAIRWQPDQAGDKNSAAWVGNDAAYALILTDSLGRQFRTKPRQTYLAAQSILREQRVAWPIKFRGTEPLYDFYWPKLMEHVNRMLEDKNMRMRFAGHACAIGPDSVNMKLSQQRADTFRVYFLRHIRASNPENYEKIEARLDAKAQGFGESRPMMIEYLNGDRKTIGDDEKPLGRKLNRRLEIEFYYPEKVLPRLSEANSQ
;
A
#
# COMPACT_ATOMS: atom_id res chain seq x y z
N MET A 1 -29.99 12.53 33.04
CA MET A 1 -29.85 13.91 33.55
C MET A 1 -28.49 14.01 34.25
N GLU A 2 -27.60 14.97 33.99
CA GLU A 2 -27.45 15.89 32.84
C GLU A 2 -26.00 16.44 32.86
N LYS A 3 -25.47 16.89 31.72
CA LYS A 3 -24.18 17.61 31.55
C LYS A 3 -22.86 16.83 31.76
N MET A 4 -22.53 16.13 30.67
CA MET A 4 -21.26 16.26 29.91
C MET A 4 -19.92 15.83 30.53
N HIS A 5 -19.51 14.65 30.06
CA HIS A 5 -18.19 14.05 30.12
C HIS A 5 -17.35 14.48 28.90
N ASN A 6 -16.25 15.25 29.06
CA ASN A 6 -15.02 15.10 28.27
C ASN A 6 -13.90 16.10 28.62
N ARG A 7 -12.74 15.60 29.07
CA ARG A 7 -11.38 15.86 28.55
C ARG A 7 -10.29 15.39 29.53
N SER A 8 -9.77 14.19 29.29
CA SER A 8 -8.48 13.74 29.83
C SER A 8 -7.46 13.65 28.70
N MET A 9 -6.47 14.55 28.72
CA MET A 9 -5.07 14.35 28.27
C MET A 9 -4.39 15.72 28.05
N THR A 10 -3.76 16.25 29.11
CA THR A 10 -2.71 17.27 28.96
C THR A 10 -1.71 17.15 30.10
N MET A 11 -0.87 16.12 30.04
CA MET A 11 0.29 15.98 30.93
C MET A 11 1.59 16.22 30.17
N LYS A 12 2.61 16.74 30.87
CA LYS A 12 3.97 17.11 30.40
C LYS A 12 4.07 18.36 29.50
N LYS A 13 4.21 19.54 30.14
CA LYS A 13 5.26 20.57 29.85
C LYS A 13 5.05 21.86 30.67
N PHE A 14 5.23 21.80 31.99
CA PHE A 14 5.31 23.02 32.84
C PHE A 14 6.22 22.85 34.08
N PHE A 15 7.39 22.26 33.90
CA PHE A 15 8.45 22.20 34.92
C PHE A 15 9.84 22.25 34.25
N SER A 16 10.40 23.44 34.06
CA SER A 16 11.86 23.68 33.93
C SER A 16 12.20 25.16 33.63
N SER A 17 12.22 26.02 34.66
CA SER A 17 12.92 27.32 34.56
C SER A 17 13.47 27.80 35.91
N GLN A 18 12.65 27.81 36.96
CA GLN A 18 13.06 28.35 38.27
C GLN A 18 14.15 27.54 38.99
N GLN A 19 14.19 26.20 38.86
CA GLN A 19 15.23 25.39 39.53
C GLN A 19 16.64 25.60 38.98
N ARG A 20 16.83 26.15 37.77
CA ARG A 20 18.17 26.45 37.24
C ARG A 20 18.77 27.75 37.79
N ALA A 21 17.94 28.69 38.25
CA ALA A 21 18.39 29.91 38.90
C ALA A 21 18.89 29.65 40.33
N ALA A 22 18.13 28.89 41.12
CA ALA A 22 18.48 28.58 42.51
C ALA A 22 19.83 27.85 42.65
N SER A 23 20.15 26.91 41.74
CA SER A 23 21.43 26.19 41.75
C SER A 23 22.64 27.07 41.44
N ALA A 24 22.46 28.11 40.61
CA ALA A 24 23.53 29.06 40.29
C ALA A 24 23.82 30.00 41.48
N THR A 25 22.79 30.44 42.20
CA THR A 25 22.95 31.26 43.42
C THR A 25 23.65 30.48 44.54
N LEU A 26 23.32 29.19 44.72
CA LEU A 26 23.98 28.31 45.70
C LEU A 26 25.46 28.05 45.41
N LEU A 27 25.85 27.90 44.13
CA LEU A 27 27.27 27.83 43.75
C LEU A 27 28.00 29.16 43.96
N PHE A 28 27.32 30.29 43.78
CA PHE A 28 27.89 31.63 43.94
C PHE A 28 28.11 31.99 45.42
N SER A 29 27.21 31.56 46.32
CA SER A 29 27.39 31.75 47.77
C SER A 29 28.48 30.86 48.38
N PHE A 30 28.73 29.66 47.83
CA PHE A 30 29.77 28.76 48.35
C PHE A 30 31.20 29.19 47.98
N LEU A 31 31.37 30.09 47.00
CA LEU A 31 32.69 30.55 46.55
C LEU A 31 33.21 31.80 47.27
N ILE A 32 32.40 32.46 48.11
CA ILE A 32 32.72 33.73 48.77
C ILE A 32 33.17 33.54 50.23
N ALA A 33 32.86 32.39 50.85
CA ALA A 33 33.17 32.08 52.25
C ALA A 33 34.55 31.42 52.44
N ALA A 34 35.63 32.11 52.09
CA ALA A 34 37.01 31.70 52.39
C ALA A 34 37.93 32.90 52.67
N LEU A 35 37.76 33.53 53.84
CA LEU A 35 38.74 34.47 54.38
C LEU A 35 40.02 33.70 54.75
N PRO A 36 41.20 34.04 54.20
CA PRO A 36 42.45 33.44 54.66
C PRO A 36 42.80 33.98 56.06
N PRO A 37 43.28 33.15 56.99
CA PRO A 37 43.86 33.63 58.23
C PRO A 37 45.14 34.45 57.94
N ALA A 38 45.44 35.41 58.81
CA ALA A 38 46.64 36.22 58.73
C ALA A 38 47.88 35.38 59.11
N ALA A 39 48.41 34.61 58.17
CA ALA A 39 49.74 34.02 58.24
C ALA A 39 50.79 34.99 57.65
N ALA A 40 52.02 34.94 58.15
CA ALA A 40 53.12 35.76 57.66
C ALA A 40 53.27 35.65 56.12
N GLN A 41 53.39 36.78 55.42
CA GLN A 41 53.31 36.81 53.95
C GLN A 41 54.54 36.19 53.29
N ILE A 42 54.43 34.90 52.95
CA ILE A 42 55.25 34.30 51.88
C ILE A 42 54.87 35.01 50.58
N ARG A 43 55.80 35.82 50.06
CA ARG A 43 55.63 36.61 48.83
C ARG A 43 55.34 35.71 47.63
N GLN A 44 54.45 36.16 46.75
CA GLN A 44 54.18 35.46 45.48
C GLN A 44 55.44 35.24 44.63
N GLY A 45 55.49 34.07 43.97
CA GLY A 45 56.51 33.70 43.00
C GLY A 45 55.98 33.70 41.56
N ALA A 46 56.68 33.02 40.65
CA ALA A 46 56.28 32.85 39.25
C ALA A 46 55.89 34.18 38.56
N ALA A 47 56.71 35.23 38.76
CA ALA A 47 56.41 36.59 38.33
C ALA A 47 56.18 36.72 36.81
N PHE A 48 56.73 35.81 36.00
CA PHE A 48 56.51 35.78 34.54
C PHE A 48 55.03 35.63 34.15
N LEU A 49 54.19 34.99 34.99
CA LEU A 49 52.74 34.88 34.74
C LEU A 49 52.01 36.24 34.69
N GLN A 50 52.64 37.31 35.19
CA GLN A 50 52.08 38.66 35.11
C GLN A 50 52.27 39.28 33.71
N PHE A 51 53.19 38.76 32.89
CA PHE A 51 53.38 39.19 31.50
C PHE A 51 52.41 38.47 30.58
N THR A 52 51.53 39.24 29.93
CA THR A 52 50.64 38.73 28.88
C THR A 52 51.32 38.79 27.51
N PRO A 53 51.21 37.73 26.68
CA PRO A 53 51.73 37.74 25.31
C PRO A 53 50.95 38.70 24.39
N GLY A 54 51.51 38.95 23.20
CA GLY A 54 50.98 39.85 22.17
C GLY A 54 51.67 41.22 22.14
N ALA A 55 52.23 41.62 20.98
CA ALA A 55 52.89 42.92 20.84
C ALA A 55 51.87 44.08 20.84
N ARG A 56 50.71 43.93 20.17
CA ARG A 56 49.57 44.88 20.27
C ARG A 56 49.25 45.24 21.72
N GLN A 57 49.19 44.21 22.56
CA GLN A 57 48.81 44.28 23.97
C GLN A 57 49.84 44.99 24.83
N GLN A 58 51.13 44.77 24.56
CA GLN A 58 52.22 45.47 25.25
C GLN A 58 52.35 46.93 24.80
N GLY A 59 51.89 47.29 23.58
CA GLY A 59 51.81 48.67 23.11
C GLY A 59 50.72 49.54 23.77
N ILE A 60 49.76 48.92 24.49
CA ILE A 60 48.67 49.58 25.24
C ILE A 60 48.76 49.31 26.76
N ALA A 61 49.98 49.30 27.30
CA ALA A 61 50.27 49.08 28.74
C ALA A 61 49.64 47.81 29.36
N GLY A 62 49.40 46.77 28.56
CA GLY A 62 48.79 45.52 29.03
C GLY A 62 47.39 45.70 29.63
N SER A 63 46.62 46.62 29.06
CA SER A 63 45.23 46.96 29.43
C SER A 63 44.25 46.17 28.57
N LEU A 64 43.85 44.97 29.03
CA LEU A 64 43.28 43.91 28.19
C LEU A 64 41.92 43.38 28.67
N THR A 65 41.55 43.65 29.91
CA THR A 65 40.48 42.92 30.59
C THR A 65 39.11 43.24 29.98
N GLY A 66 38.94 44.44 29.43
CA GLY A 66 37.75 44.86 28.68
C GLY A 66 37.80 44.65 27.15
N VAL A 67 38.91 44.15 26.59
CA VAL A 67 39.12 44.06 25.13
C VAL A 67 38.31 42.91 24.50
N ILE A 68 37.77 43.13 23.30
CA ILE A 68 36.80 42.22 22.64
C ILE A 68 37.24 41.71 21.25
N ASP A 69 38.33 42.22 20.68
CA ASP A 69 38.70 42.07 19.27
C ASP A 69 40.06 41.37 19.04
N ASP A 70 40.68 40.81 20.08
CA ASP A 70 42.00 40.18 20.03
C ASP A 70 42.05 38.82 20.72
N LEU A 71 42.87 37.91 20.17
CA LEU A 71 43.06 36.55 20.67
C LEU A 71 43.83 36.51 22.01
N HIS A 72 44.79 37.43 22.23
CA HIS A 72 45.61 37.43 23.45
C HIS A 72 44.85 37.94 24.69
N ALA A 73 43.72 38.63 24.51
CA ALA A 73 42.87 39.08 25.61
C ALA A 73 42.41 37.91 26.51
N VAL A 74 42.33 36.69 25.97
CA VAL A 74 42.02 35.45 26.70
C VAL A 74 42.96 35.18 27.89
N TYR A 75 44.23 35.61 27.83
CA TYR A 75 45.18 35.46 28.94
C TYR A 75 44.90 36.40 30.12
N ALA A 76 44.23 37.54 29.89
CA ALA A 76 43.84 38.50 30.92
C ALA A 76 42.37 38.34 31.36
N ASN A 77 41.47 38.05 30.42
CA ASN A 77 40.07 37.77 30.67
C ASN A 77 39.58 36.63 29.76
N PRO A 78 39.39 35.40 30.30
CA PRO A 78 38.84 34.28 29.55
C PRO A 78 37.48 34.56 28.90
N GLY A 79 36.70 35.51 29.43
CA GLY A 79 35.43 35.96 28.85
C GLY A 79 35.57 36.52 27.42
N ALA A 80 36.76 37.03 27.06
CA ALA A 80 37.11 37.44 25.69
C ALA A 80 36.94 36.30 24.68
N ALA A 81 37.17 35.06 25.10
CA ALA A 81 37.03 33.89 24.23
C ALA A 81 35.62 33.81 23.61
N GLY A 82 34.56 34.25 24.31
CA GLY A 82 33.18 34.18 23.80
C GLY A 82 32.84 35.16 22.64
N PHE A 83 33.69 36.14 22.34
CA PHE A 83 33.50 37.12 21.25
C PHE A 83 34.59 37.08 20.17
N MET A 84 35.54 36.15 20.23
CA MET A 84 36.58 35.95 19.21
C MET A 84 35.99 35.67 17.81
N ARG A 85 36.83 35.81 16.77
CA ARG A 85 36.52 35.47 15.37
C ARG A 85 36.27 33.96 15.18
N GLU A 86 35.69 33.56 14.04
CA GLU A 86 35.36 32.15 13.76
C GLU A 86 36.60 31.25 13.79
N TRP A 87 37.72 31.74 13.28
CA TRP A 87 39.05 31.20 13.57
C TRP A 87 40.10 32.31 13.47
N GLN A 88 41.17 32.15 14.25
CA GLN A 88 42.32 33.06 14.26
C GLN A 88 43.52 32.38 14.92
N TRP A 89 44.74 32.73 14.53
CA TRP A 89 45.94 32.38 15.28
C TRP A 89 46.90 33.56 15.38
N SER A 90 47.68 33.60 16.45
CA SER A 90 48.69 34.63 16.68
C SER A 90 49.96 34.02 17.25
N ALA A 91 51.11 34.39 16.69
CA ALA A 91 52.43 34.10 17.20
C ALA A 91 53.08 35.39 17.70
N THR A 92 53.79 35.36 18.82
CA THR A 92 54.51 36.51 19.39
C THR A 92 55.90 36.10 19.83
N TYR A 93 56.88 36.98 19.59
CA TYR A 93 58.22 36.91 20.16
C TYR A 93 58.56 38.25 20.82
N ALA A 94 59.12 38.21 22.02
CA ALA A 94 59.55 39.39 22.77
C ALA A 94 60.89 39.11 23.47
N GLN A 95 61.89 39.97 23.26
CA GLN A 95 63.14 39.98 24.02
C GLN A 95 63.14 41.15 25.00
N TRP A 96 63.38 40.80 26.26
CA TRP A 96 63.48 41.69 27.41
C TRP A 96 64.96 41.89 27.79
N ILE A 97 65.18 42.60 28.89
CA ILE A 97 66.52 42.84 29.47
C ILE A 97 67.20 41.52 29.89
N ALA A 98 68.53 41.54 29.98
CA ALA A 98 69.36 40.39 30.41
C ALA A 98 69.12 39.10 29.60
N ASP A 99 68.88 39.25 28.29
CA ASP A 99 68.62 38.16 27.34
C ASP A 99 67.51 37.18 27.74
N VAL A 100 66.55 37.69 28.53
CA VAL A 100 65.29 37.00 28.80
C VAL A 100 64.39 37.14 27.57
N TYR A 101 63.94 36.02 27.01
CA TYR A 101 63.08 36.00 25.83
C TYR A 101 61.79 35.23 26.10
N SER A 102 60.72 35.64 25.44
CA SER A 102 59.39 35.04 25.53
C SER A 102 58.84 34.78 24.12
N ALA A 103 58.45 33.54 23.85
CA ALA A 103 57.81 33.11 22.62
C ALA A 103 56.43 32.53 22.94
N SER A 104 55.43 32.82 22.12
CA SER A 104 54.09 32.25 22.30
C SER A 104 53.38 32.00 20.98
N LEU A 105 52.52 30.99 20.96
CA LEU A 105 51.60 30.67 19.87
C LEU A 105 50.22 30.41 20.48
N ILE A 106 49.18 30.99 19.91
CA ILE A 106 47.80 30.74 20.30
C ILE A 106 46.92 30.58 19.06
N TYR A 107 46.04 29.58 19.08
CA TYR A 107 45.07 29.26 18.05
C TYR A 107 43.66 29.28 18.66
N GLY A 108 42.73 30.02 18.08
CA GLY A 108 41.32 30.08 18.49
C GLY A 108 40.37 29.68 17.36
N LYS A 109 39.28 28.98 17.71
CA LYS A 109 38.24 28.56 16.75
C LYS A 109 36.87 28.38 17.39
N ARG A 110 35.81 28.66 16.60
CA ARG A 110 34.42 28.30 16.90
C ARG A 110 34.18 26.80 16.81
N ILE A 111 33.51 26.24 17.81
CA ILE A 111 33.14 24.83 17.92
C ILE A 111 31.66 24.68 18.29
N ARG A 112 31.07 23.58 17.82
CA ARG A 112 29.71 23.17 18.16
C ARG A 112 29.76 22.18 19.33
N THR A 113 29.22 22.59 20.47
CA THR A 113 29.05 21.75 21.66
C THR A 113 27.61 21.24 21.75
N PRO A 114 27.31 20.21 22.58
CA PRO A 114 25.94 19.73 22.79
C PRO A 114 24.97 20.80 23.31
N TRP A 115 25.48 21.85 23.97
CA TRP A 115 24.69 22.94 24.57
C TRP A 115 24.73 24.24 23.77
N SER A 116 25.64 24.42 22.81
CA SER A 116 25.74 25.64 22.00
C SER A 116 26.43 25.45 20.66
N GLN A 117 25.86 26.02 19.60
CA GLN A 117 26.50 26.12 18.27
C GLN A 117 27.58 27.23 18.17
N HIS A 118 27.70 28.09 19.20
CA HIS A 118 28.53 29.30 19.17
C HIS A 118 29.66 29.31 20.22
N SER A 119 29.95 28.16 20.85
CA SER A 119 31.09 28.02 21.76
C SER A 119 32.40 28.29 21.02
N ARG A 120 33.39 28.84 21.70
CA ARG A 120 34.76 29.05 21.18
C ARG A 120 35.73 28.28 22.06
N PHE A 121 36.79 27.75 21.46
CA PHE A 121 37.96 27.32 22.20
C PHE A 121 39.19 28.09 21.73
N ALA A 122 40.20 28.16 22.58
CA ALA A 122 41.57 28.46 22.16
C ALA A 122 42.56 27.50 22.83
N LEU A 123 43.65 27.22 22.13
CA LEU A 123 44.81 26.49 22.62
C LEU A 123 46.02 27.41 22.48
N GLY A 124 46.71 27.65 23.59
CA GLY A 124 47.88 28.52 23.67
C GLY A 124 49.07 27.83 24.32
N VAL A 125 50.26 28.17 23.87
CA VAL A 125 51.54 27.84 24.53
C VAL A 125 52.35 29.12 24.63
N ALA A 126 52.91 29.38 25.81
CA ALA A 126 53.89 30.42 26.05
C ALA A 126 55.13 29.81 26.71
N TYR A 127 56.31 30.16 26.21
CA TYR A 127 57.61 29.76 26.73
C TYR A 127 58.41 31.01 27.02
N GLN A 128 58.93 31.13 28.25
CA GLN A 128 59.90 32.14 28.64
C GLN A 128 61.21 31.46 29.04
N GLY A 129 62.34 32.03 28.66
CA GLY A 129 63.66 31.53 29.04
C GLY A 129 64.68 32.67 29.13
N MET A 130 65.86 32.34 29.65
CA MET A 130 67.05 33.21 29.62
C MET A 130 68.20 32.51 28.91
N ALA A 131 69.25 33.24 28.56
CA ALA A 131 70.49 32.65 28.08
C ALA A 131 71.19 31.83 29.19
N ASP A 132 71.77 30.68 28.80
CA ASP A 132 72.57 29.85 29.69
C ASP A 132 73.83 30.60 30.16
N PHE A 133 74.15 30.50 31.45
CA PHE A 133 75.39 31.07 32.02
C PHE A 133 76.14 30.08 32.91
N ASN A 134 77.45 30.29 33.07
CA ASN A 134 78.30 29.40 33.86
C ASN A 134 78.12 29.62 35.37
N SER A 135 77.94 28.54 36.13
CA SER A 135 77.93 28.61 37.59
C SER A 135 79.32 28.98 38.13
N THR A 136 79.41 30.06 38.89
CA THR A 136 80.60 30.38 39.72
C THR A 136 80.63 29.64 41.05
N ALA A 137 79.50 29.02 41.45
CA ALA A 137 79.40 28.22 42.66
C ALA A 137 79.76 26.75 42.38
N GLN A 138 80.58 26.16 43.26
CA GLN A 138 80.99 24.75 43.23
C GLN A 138 79.83 23.74 43.40
N SER A 139 78.59 24.21 43.64
CA SER A 139 77.39 23.38 43.70
C SER A 139 76.96 22.79 42.34
N LEU A 140 77.50 23.30 41.23
CA LEU A 140 77.37 22.75 39.87
C LEU A 140 78.74 22.74 39.18
N PRO A 141 79.64 21.78 39.48
CA PRO A 141 80.97 21.73 38.89
C PRO A 141 80.91 21.57 37.36
N GLY A 142 81.28 22.62 36.62
CA GLY A 142 81.26 22.64 35.15
C GLY A 142 79.87 22.72 34.50
N GLY A 143 78.80 22.96 35.27
CA GLY A 143 77.43 23.01 34.75
C GLY A 143 77.03 24.41 34.23
N THR A 144 76.38 24.47 33.07
CA THR A 144 75.60 25.65 32.67
C THR A 144 74.30 25.72 33.48
N VAL A 145 73.95 26.93 33.91
CA VAL A 145 72.70 27.23 34.61
C VAL A 145 71.73 27.83 33.60
N SER A 146 70.55 27.23 33.52
CA SER A 146 69.43 27.70 32.70
C SER A 146 68.16 27.84 33.53
N ALA A 147 67.26 28.71 33.08
CA ALA A 147 65.93 28.87 33.65
C ALA A 147 64.92 29.01 32.51
N ASN A 148 63.79 28.33 32.64
CA ASN A 148 62.67 28.48 31.72
C ASN A 148 61.33 28.17 32.38
N ASP A 149 60.29 28.77 31.82
CA ASP A 149 58.90 28.62 32.22
C ASP A 149 58.06 28.31 30.98
N LEU A 150 57.34 27.19 31.01
CA LEU A 150 56.43 26.74 29.97
C LEU A 150 55.00 26.74 30.51
N VAL A 151 54.13 27.53 29.88
CA VAL A 151 52.69 27.55 30.13
C VAL A 151 51.94 26.99 28.93
N ALA A 152 51.19 25.92 29.12
CA ALA A 152 50.18 25.46 28.17
C ALA A 152 48.79 25.87 28.68
N ALA A 153 47.95 26.44 27.82
CA ALA A 153 46.65 26.99 28.16
C ALA A 153 45.55 26.46 27.22
N LEU A 154 44.50 25.86 27.78
CA LEU A 154 43.27 25.52 27.08
C LEU A 154 42.15 26.45 27.55
N SER A 155 41.58 27.23 26.63
CA SER A 155 40.49 28.17 26.91
C SER A 155 39.17 27.68 26.33
N LEU A 156 38.08 27.86 27.07
CA LEU A 156 36.71 27.67 26.60
C LEU A 156 35.89 28.93 26.86
N GLY A 157 35.36 29.52 25.79
CA GLY A 157 34.48 30.69 25.82
C GLY A 157 33.06 30.34 25.41
N GLN A 158 32.08 30.77 26.20
CA GLN A 158 30.66 30.59 25.94
C GLN A 158 29.94 31.95 25.90
N PRO A 159 29.43 32.40 24.72
CA PRO A 159 28.48 33.50 24.69
C PRO A 159 27.18 33.05 25.38
N LEU A 160 26.81 33.75 26.44
CA LEU A 160 25.55 33.56 27.19
C LEU A 160 24.41 34.35 26.55
N SER A 161 24.72 35.47 25.90
CA SER A 161 23.80 36.27 25.09
C SER A 161 24.54 36.98 23.94
N ARG A 162 23.86 37.83 23.17
CA ARG A 162 24.53 38.71 22.18
C ARG A 162 25.49 39.74 22.81
N ARG A 163 25.38 39.97 24.13
CA ARG A 163 26.04 41.03 24.89
C ARG A 163 26.89 40.54 26.07
N LEU A 164 26.74 39.29 26.51
CA LEU A 164 27.46 38.73 27.66
C LEU A 164 28.10 37.39 27.30
N ALA A 165 29.37 37.24 27.66
CA ALA A 165 30.14 36.01 27.57
C ALA A 165 30.76 35.65 28.93
N TRP A 166 30.91 34.35 29.14
CA TRP A 166 31.74 33.76 30.20
C TRP A 166 32.82 32.90 29.53
N GLY A 167 34.01 32.85 30.12
CA GLY A 167 35.01 31.86 29.75
C GLY A 167 35.84 31.39 30.94
N THR A 168 36.59 30.33 30.70
CA THR A 168 37.57 29.77 31.65
C THR A 168 38.80 29.28 30.90
N ASN A 169 39.97 29.40 31.53
CA ASN A 169 41.19 28.78 31.05
C ASN A 169 41.61 27.70 32.04
N LEU A 170 42.01 26.54 31.55
CA LEU A 170 42.82 25.57 32.28
C LEU A 170 44.27 25.73 31.81
N LYS A 171 45.17 26.07 32.73
CA LYS A 171 46.59 26.27 32.47
C LYS A 171 47.43 25.22 33.22
N TYR A 172 48.47 24.73 32.56
CA TYR A 172 49.54 23.93 33.15
C TYR A 172 50.84 24.70 33.05
N LEU A 173 51.48 24.93 34.19
CA LEU A 173 52.82 25.51 34.29
C LEU A 173 53.84 24.41 34.58
N ARG A 174 54.96 24.42 33.86
CA ARG A 174 56.23 23.83 34.27
C ARG A 174 57.28 24.94 34.36
N SER A 175 57.98 25.03 35.49
CA SER A 175 59.07 25.96 35.73
C SER A 175 60.34 25.17 36.04
N LYS A 176 61.46 25.53 35.41
CA LYS A 176 62.78 24.96 35.66
C LYS A 176 63.72 26.07 36.11
N LEU A 177 64.36 25.89 37.26
CA LEU A 177 65.41 26.77 37.79
C LEU A 177 66.66 25.93 38.08
N ALA A 178 67.72 26.12 37.28
CA ALA A 178 68.91 25.28 37.29
C ALA A 178 68.55 23.79 37.11
N GLN A 179 68.86 22.93 38.09
CA GLN A 179 68.53 21.50 38.07
C GLN A 179 67.15 21.15 38.67
N TYR A 180 66.38 22.13 39.15
CA TYR A 180 65.11 21.89 39.85
C TYR A 180 63.91 22.18 38.94
N ASP A 181 63.01 21.21 38.82
CA ASP A 181 61.71 21.32 38.15
C ASP A 181 60.59 21.52 39.19
N ALA A 182 59.63 22.39 38.88
CA ALA A 182 58.36 22.52 39.58
C ALA A 182 57.21 22.62 38.58
N SER A 183 56.00 22.21 38.98
CA SER A 183 54.80 22.36 38.15
C SER A 183 53.59 22.79 38.96
N SER A 184 52.60 23.38 38.29
CA SER A 184 51.32 23.74 38.90
C SER A 184 50.18 23.78 37.88
N TRP A 185 48.99 23.38 38.34
CA TRP A 185 47.74 23.56 37.62
C TRP A 185 47.04 24.83 38.10
N MET A 186 46.54 25.61 37.15
CA MET A 186 45.92 26.90 37.39
C MET A 186 44.63 27.02 36.58
N VAL A 187 43.64 27.71 37.15
CA VAL A 187 42.36 28.02 36.50
C VAL A 187 42.17 29.52 36.48
N ASP A 188 41.79 30.03 35.31
CA ASP A 188 41.26 31.39 35.18
C ASP A 188 39.75 31.33 34.96
N THR A 189 39.03 32.37 35.39
CA THR A 189 37.64 32.59 35.00
C THR A 189 37.40 34.07 34.75
N GLY A 190 36.55 34.38 33.78
CA GLY A 190 36.24 35.78 33.46
C GLY A 190 34.90 35.97 32.75
N LEU A 191 34.29 37.11 33.04
CA LEU A 191 33.07 37.61 32.41
C LEU A 191 33.42 38.80 31.52
N LEU A 192 32.73 38.91 30.39
CA LEU A 192 32.87 40.04 29.48
C LEU A 192 31.50 40.47 28.97
N PHE A 193 31.17 41.72 29.24
CA PHE A 193 29.99 42.40 28.72
C PHE A 193 30.38 43.33 27.57
N ARG A 194 29.52 43.43 26.55
CA ARG A 194 29.59 44.43 25.49
C ARG A 194 28.22 45.02 25.19
N SER A 195 28.16 46.32 24.91
CA SER A 195 26.93 46.99 24.48
C SER A 195 26.47 46.48 23.10
N ALA A 196 25.25 46.84 22.70
CA ALA A 196 24.99 46.92 21.26
C ALA A 196 25.76 48.12 20.68
N ARG A 197 26.04 48.09 19.38
CA ARG A 197 26.56 49.25 18.66
C ARG A 197 25.53 50.39 18.75
N PHE A 198 25.95 51.56 19.18
CA PHE A 198 25.12 52.77 19.28
C PHE A 198 25.71 53.89 18.43
N ARG A 199 24.89 54.86 18.04
CA ARG A 199 25.33 56.04 17.29
C ARG A 199 26.00 57.02 18.26
N PHE A 200 27.23 57.44 17.99
CA PHE A 200 28.03 58.28 18.90
C PHE A 200 28.02 59.75 18.45
N LEU A 201 28.89 60.14 17.52
CA LEU A 201 29.05 61.54 17.08
C LEU A 201 28.59 61.73 15.64
N ASN A 202 27.27 61.72 15.43
CA ASN A 202 26.67 61.98 14.12
C ASN A 202 26.57 63.48 13.82
N THR A 203 27.71 64.12 13.61
CA THR A 203 27.84 65.56 13.28
C THR A 203 27.83 65.83 11.76
N GLY A 204 27.47 64.86 10.93
CA GLY A 204 27.39 64.98 9.47
C GLY A 204 28.73 64.85 8.72
N SER A 205 29.85 64.69 9.43
CA SER A 205 31.19 64.54 8.85
C SER A 205 31.70 63.10 8.73
N ASN A 206 30.87 62.10 9.05
CA ASN A 206 31.18 60.66 9.02
C ASN A 206 32.51 60.26 9.72
N PHE A 207 32.88 60.97 10.79
CA PHE A 207 34.19 60.81 11.44
C PHE A 207 34.19 59.71 12.52
N LEU A 208 33.15 59.62 13.34
CA LEU A 208 33.00 58.67 14.47
C LEU A 208 31.52 58.26 14.66
N ASP A 209 30.95 57.61 13.66
CA ASP A 209 29.50 57.33 13.58
C ASP A 209 29.01 56.40 14.71
N TYR A 210 29.82 55.39 15.04
CA TYR A 210 29.42 54.29 15.92
C TYR A 210 30.32 54.15 17.14
N GLY A 211 29.74 53.72 18.25
CA GLY A 211 30.41 53.35 19.49
C GLY A 211 30.00 51.97 20.00
N VAL A 212 30.94 51.26 20.64
CA VAL A 212 30.74 50.02 21.39
C VAL A 212 31.52 50.10 22.70
N PHE A 213 30.82 49.91 23.82
CA PHE A 213 31.41 49.84 25.15
C PHE A 213 31.53 48.39 25.61
N SER A 214 32.63 48.02 26.24
CA SER A 214 32.82 46.72 26.88
C SER A 214 33.39 46.85 28.29
N ALA A 215 33.02 45.90 29.14
CA ALA A 215 33.45 45.83 30.54
C ALA A 215 33.73 44.36 30.90
N GLY A 216 34.90 44.11 31.47
CA GLY A 216 35.35 42.77 31.83
C GLY A 216 35.76 42.67 33.30
N LEU A 217 35.53 41.49 33.87
CA LEU A 217 35.96 41.09 35.21
C LEU A 217 36.60 39.72 35.13
N ALA A 218 37.80 39.55 35.68
CA ALA A 218 38.49 38.26 35.66
C ALA A 218 39.28 38.01 36.96
N VAL A 219 39.47 36.73 37.26
CA VAL A 219 40.43 36.25 38.25
C VAL A 219 41.34 35.26 37.54
N THR A 220 42.65 35.56 37.52
CA THR A 220 43.67 34.75 36.84
C THR A 220 44.66 34.14 37.82
N GLU A 221 45.31 33.05 37.40
CA GLU A 221 46.32 32.29 38.14
C GLU A 221 45.82 31.73 39.50
N VAL A 222 44.57 31.24 39.53
CA VAL A 222 44.05 30.51 40.70
C VAL A 222 44.54 29.06 40.63
N GLY A 223 45.62 28.74 41.33
CA GLY A 223 46.25 27.42 41.25
C GLY A 223 46.99 26.97 42.52
N GLN A 224 47.65 25.82 42.41
CA GLN A 224 48.46 25.26 43.49
C GLN A 224 49.78 26.03 43.66
N SER A 225 50.34 26.06 44.88
CA SER A 225 51.62 26.74 45.13
C SER A 225 52.79 25.96 44.51
N LEU A 226 53.74 26.68 43.92
CA LEU A 226 54.88 26.13 43.21
C LEU A 226 55.99 25.73 44.19
N THR A 227 56.45 24.48 44.14
CA THR A 227 57.45 23.94 45.08
C THR A 227 58.60 23.30 44.29
N PHE A 228 59.82 23.84 44.44
CA PHE A 228 61.02 23.35 43.73
C PHE A 228 61.83 22.32 44.53
N ILE A 229 61.84 22.42 45.86
CA ILE A 229 62.62 21.55 46.75
C ILE A 229 61.78 21.15 47.97
N SER A 230 61.38 22.13 48.79
CA SER A 230 60.66 21.88 50.05
C SER A 230 59.68 23.00 50.44
N ALA A 231 60.03 24.26 50.19
CA ALA A 231 59.15 25.40 50.46
C ALA A 231 58.19 25.68 49.30
N ALA A 232 56.91 25.82 49.60
CA ALA A 232 55.86 26.13 48.64
C ALA A 232 55.69 27.65 48.48
N THR A 233 55.82 28.14 47.24
CA THR A 233 55.69 29.56 46.89
C THR A 233 54.34 29.83 46.22
N PRO A 234 53.51 30.74 46.72
CA PRO A 234 52.19 30.99 46.15
C PRO A 234 52.27 31.65 44.76
N LEU A 235 51.31 31.30 43.90
CA LEU A 235 51.17 31.89 42.56
C LEU A 235 50.57 33.31 42.59
N PRO A 236 50.80 34.12 41.53
CA PRO A 236 50.38 35.51 41.48
C PRO A 236 48.91 35.68 41.10
N ARG A 237 48.01 35.14 41.93
CA ARG A 237 46.56 35.26 41.76
C ARG A 237 46.17 36.72 41.60
N THR A 238 45.63 37.08 40.44
CA THR A 238 45.38 38.47 40.06
C THR A 238 43.89 38.72 39.85
N PHE A 239 43.35 39.73 40.53
CA PHE A 239 42.04 40.28 40.25
C PHE A 239 42.17 41.37 39.19
N ARG A 240 41.32 41.31 38.17
CA ARG A 240 41.32 42.24 37.04
C ARG A 240 39.91 42.79 36.81
N ALA A 241 39.80 44.10 36.63
CA ALA A 241 38.59 44.77 36.19
C ALA A 241 38.97 45.77 35.10
N GLY A 242 38.27 45.77 33.96
CA GLY A 242 38.66 46.60 32.83
C GLY A 242 37.50 47.09 31.98
N LEU A 243 37.68 48.26 31.40
CA LEU A 243 36.74 48.89 30.48
C LEU A 243 37.43 49.12 29.13
N ALA A 244 36.68 48.99 28.04
CA ALA A 244 37.13 49.45 26.74
C ALA A 244 36.01 50.19 25.98
N PHE A 245 36.40 51.18 25.19
CA PHE A 245 35.52 51.93 24.31
C PHE A 245 36.08 51.94 22.90
N ASN A 246 35.32 51.40 21.97
CA ASN A 246 35.63 51.31 20.55
C ASN A 246 34.71 52.30 19.82
N THR A 247 35.26 53.25 19.06
CA THR A 247 34.46 54.17 18.25
C THR A 247 35.12 54.45 16.90
N GLY A 248 34.31 54.56 15.84
CA GLY A 248 34.85 54.73 14.50
C GLY A 248 33.86 54.52 13.38
N THR A 249 34.38 54.50 12.17
CA THR A 249 33.67 54.13 10.94
C THR A 249 34.35 52.96 10.24
N HIS A 250 33.61 52.32 9.34
CA HIS A 250 34.02 51.08 8.68
C HIS A 250 35.29 51.27 7.81
N THR A 251 35.30 52.25 6.90
CA THR A 251 36.46 52.56 6.03
C THR A 251 37.36 53.70 6.51
N GLY A 252 36.97 54.43 7.56
CA GLY A 252 37.65 55.64 8.01
C GLY A 252 38.54 55.45 9.24
N LEU A 253 38.43 56.39 10.19
CA LEU A 253 39.17 56.37 11.45
C LEU A 253 38.49 55.44 12.46
N GLN A 254 39.30 54.67 13.17
CA GLN A 254 38.88 53.81 14.28
C GLN A 254 39.74 54.12 15.50
N LEU A 255 39.08 54.41 16.62
CA LEU A 255 39.68 54.72 17.91
C LEU A 255 39.30 53.65 18.92
N HIS A 256 40.27 53.22 19.71
CA HIS A 256 40.08 52.25 20.77
C HIS A 256 40.76 52.76 22.03
N PHE A 257 40.03 52.79 23.13
CA PHE A 257 40.50 53.23 24.45
C PHE A 257 40.26 52.14 25.47
N THR A 258 41.19 51.94 26.40
CA THR A 258 41.11 50.93 27.45
C THR A 258 41.58 51.48 28.79
N ALA A 259 40.98 50.97 29.87
CA ALA A 259 41.44 51.22 31.23
C ALA A 259 41.25 49.96 32.08
N ASP A 260 42.33 49.46 32.67
CA ASP A 260 42.37 48.23 33.47
C ASP A 260 42.88 48.54 34.89
N TYR A 261 42.16 48.04 35.90
CA TYR A 261 42.64 47.92 37.28
C TYR A 261 43.14 46.49 37.52
N LYS A 262 44.38 46.36 38.01
CA LYS A 262 45.07 45.10 38.25
C LYS A 262 45.53 45.02 39.70
N LYS A 263 45.21 43.93 40.40
CA LYS A 263 45.68 43.65 41.76
C LYS A 263 46.10 42.19 41.91
N ALA A 264 47.41 41.96 41.85
CA ALA A 264 48.01 40.66 42.18
C ALA A 264 48.11 40.46 43.70
N ARG A 265 48.44 39.23 44.10
CA ARG A 265 48.70 38.87 45.49
C ARG A 265 49.94 39.62 46.01
N ASP A 266 49.94 40.06 47.26
CA ASP A 266 51.10 40.68 47.92
C ASP A 266 51.72 41.89 47.16
N GLN A 267 50.95 42.56 46.29
CA GLN A 267 51.29 43.79 45.56
C GLN A 267 50.23 44.87 45.80
N GLN A 268 50.59 46.13 45.61
CA GLN A 268 49.62 47.23 45.52
C GLN A 268 48.82 47.12 44.20
N GLY A 269 47.57 47.57 44.21
CA GLY A 269 46.75 47.62 43.01
C GLY A 269 47.13 48.81 42.14
N PHE A 270 47.17 48.61 40.82
CA PHE A 270 47.65 49.59 39.85
C PHE A 270 46.68 49.74 38.66
N PHE A 271 46.80 50.84 37.93
CA PHE A 271 45.92 51.17 36.81
C PHE A 271 46.73 51.32 35.53
N SER A 272 46.30 50.71 34.43
CA SER A 272 46.87 50.96 33.09
C SER A 272 45.83 51.56 32.16
N PHE A 273 46.24 52.55 31.38
CA PHE A 273 45.45 53.15 30.32
C PHE A 273 46.13 52.88 28.97
N GLY A 274 45.33 52.65 27.93
CA GLY A 274 45.84 52.40 26.58
C GLY A 274 44.93 52.96 25.50
N SER A 275 45.53 53.48 24.42
CA SER A 275 44.83 53.98 23.24
C SER A 275 45.43 53.43 21.95
N GLU A 276 44.56 53.21 20.96
CA GLU A 276 44.91 52.80 19.61
C GLU A 276 44.14 53.68 18.61
N ILE A 277 44.83 54.15 17.58
CA ILE A 277 44.29 54.93 16.47
C ILE A 277 44.60 54.17 15.19
N ALA A 278 43.58 53.73 14.46
CA ALA A 278 43.71 52.94 13.24
C ALA A 278 43.02 53.61 12.05
N TRP A 279 43.66 53.55 10.88
CA TRP A 279 43.17 54.12 9.62
C TRP A 279 42.83 53.00 8.65
N SER A 280 41.55 52.90 8.29
CA SER A 280 41.01 51.89 7.35
C SER A 280 41.42 50.45 7.69
N GLN A 281 41.74 50.19 8.97
CA GLN A 281 42.33 48.96 9.51
C GLN A 281 43.68 48.51 8.92
N ILE A 282 44.26 49.22 7.95
CA ILE A 282 45.56 48.89 7.33
C ILE A 282 46.73 49.25 8.27
N PHE A 283 46.65 50.43 8.89
CA PHE A 283 47.71 50.98 9.72
C PHE A 283 47.15 51.42 11.07
N ALA A 284 47.88 51.16 12.16
CA ALA A 284 47.51 51.67 13.48
C ALA A 284 48.72 52.10 14.31
N LEU A 285 48.51 53.12 15.14
CA LEU A 285 49.44 53.61 16.16
C LEU A 285 48.83 53.42 17.55
N ARG A 286 49.69 53.13 18.53
CA ARG A 286 49.30 52.87 19.92
C ARG A 286 50.14 53.65 20.90
N GLY A 287 49.50 54.07 21.99
CA GLY A 287 50.13 54.57 23.19
C GLY A 287 49.53 53.91 24.43
N GLY A 288 50.33 53.74 25.47
CA GLY A 288 49.84 53.28 26.77
C GLY A 288 50.64 53.88 27.92
N TYR A 289 50.02 53.94 29.08
CA TYR A 289 50.63 54.40 30.32
C TYR A 289 50.23 53.49 31.49
N ASP A 290 51.21 53.08 32.30
CA ASP A 290 50.99 52.27 33.51
C ASP A 290 51.25 53.08 34.79
N PHE A 291 50.16 53.37 35.52
CA PHE A 291 50.16 54.17 36.74
C PHE A 291 50.50 53.30 37.96
N ASN A 292 51.57 53.66 38.68
CA ASN A 292 52.03 53.02 39.93
C ASN A 292 52.51 51.57 39.79
N ASN A 293 52.86 51.11 38.58
CA ASN A 293 53.55 49.83 38.41
C ASN A 293 55.01 49.95 38.87
N CYS A 294 55.41 49.14 39.86
CA CYS A 294 56.76 49.18 40.45
C CYS A 294 57.79 48.32 39.70
N LEU A 295 57.42 47.63 38.62
CA LEU A 295 58.27 46.58 38.02
C LEU A 295 59.06 47.01 36.78
N LEU A 296 58.53 47.89 35.91
CA LEU A 296 59.23 48.51 34.77
C LEU A 296 58.40 49.69 34.20
N SER A 297 59.09 50.66 33.56
CA SER A 297 58.66 51.61 32.51
C SER A 297 57.20 52.11 32.47
N HIS A 298 56.99 53.44 32.44
CA HIS A 298 55.63 53.99 32.45
C HIS A 298 54.98 54.09 31.08
N PHE A 299 55.71 54.41 30.01
CA PHE A 299 55.14 54.56 28.67
C PHE A 299 55.35 53.33 27.75
N SER A 300 54.32 53.01 26.96
CA SER A 300 54.38 52.02 25.87
C SER A 300 53.93 52.61 24.54
N PHE A 301 54.53 52.15 23.44
CA PHE A 301 54.18 52.54 22.07
C PHE A 301 54.05 51.32 21.17
N GLY A 302 53.23 51.40 20.13
CA GLY A 302 53.08 50.30 19.17
C GLY A 302 52.63 50.74 17.79
N LEU A 303 52.91 49.89 16.80
CA LEU A 303 52.60 50.08 15.40
C LEU A 303 52.02 48.79 14.81
N THR A 304 51.06 48.91 13.90
CA THR A 304 50.50 47.79 13.12
C THR A 304 50.55 48.05 11.63
N LEU A 305 50.80 46.98 10.88
CA LEU A 305 50.47 46.86 9.47
C LEU A 305 49.56 45.64 9.25
N ARG A 306 48.44 45.80 8.55
CA ARG A 306 47.52 44.72 8.15
C ARG A 306 47.44 44.62 6.63
N LEU A 307 47.57 43.40 6.14
CA LEU A 307 47.29 43.00 4.77
C LEU A 307 45.99 42.18 4.74
N ASP A 308 45.16 42.39 3.73
CA ASP A 308 43.97 41.61 3.41
C ASP A 308 43.71 41.59 1.89
N ASP A 309 42.65 40.91 1.46
CA ASP A 309 42.31 40.73 0.05
C ASP A 309 41.75 41.96 -0.67
N ARG A 310 41.53 43.08 0.04
CA ARG A 310 41.27 44.39 -0.56
C ARG A 310 42.55 45.14 -0.92
N ASN A 311 43.62 44.95 -0.14
CA ASN A 311 44.89 45.65 -0.33
C ASN A 311 46.04 44.77 -0.88
N THR A 312 45.84 43.45 -0.99
CA THR A 312 46.78 42.50 -1.62
C THR A 312 46.07 41.54 -2.59
N PRO A 313 46.76 41.04 -3.64
CA PRO A 313 46.19 40.04 -4.54
C PRO A 313 45.81 38.73 -3.82
N THR A 314 44.62 38.21 -4.09
CA THR A 314 44.06 37.01 -3.43
C THR A 314 44.83 35.71 -3.65
N SER A 315 45.77 35.69 -4.60
CA SER A 315 46.70 34.60 -4.87
C SER A 315 47.92 34.57 -3.93
N VAL A 316 48.12 35.60 -3.11
CA VAL A 316 49.22 35.76 -2.16
C VAL A 316 48.67 35.68 -0.72
N ILE A 317 49.49 35.30 0.25
CA ILE A 317 49.14 35.33 1.69
C ILE A 317 48.73 36.78 2.06
N PRO A 318 47.59 37.02 2.75
CA PRO A 318 46.74 36.06 3.49
C PRO A 318 45.80 35.19 2.64
N GLY A 319 45.48 35.62 1.43
CA GLY A 319 44.47 35.01 0.56
C GLY A 319 43.05 35.50 0.85
N ARG A 320 42.10 35.11 -0.01
CA ARG A 320 40.69 35.56 0.04
C ARG A 320 40.01 35.33 1.40
N ASN A 321 39.20 36.30 1.80
CA ASN A 321 38.39 36.39 3.03
C ASN A 321 39.21 36.34 4.34
N LYS A 322 40.49 36.74 4.29
CA LYS A 322 41.44 36.64 5.42
C LYS A 322 42.33 37.88 5.52
N ALA A 323 42.80 38.15 6.74
CA ALA A 323 43.76 39.21 7.02
C ALA A 323 45.00 38.67 7.75
N LEU A 324 46.17 39.23 7.43
CA LEU A 324 47.44 39.03 8.15
C LEU A 324 47.86 40.36 8.77
N ARG A 325 47.98 40.40 10.10
CA ARG A 325 48.35 41.56 10.91
C ARG A 325 49.74 41.37 11.49
N PHE A 326 50.61 42.34 11.28
CA PHE A 326 51.92 42.47 11.90
C PHE A 326 51.87 43.58 12.94
N ASP A 327 52.26 43.29 14.18
CA ASP A 327 52.32 44.27 15.27
C ASP A 327 53.75 44.34 15.81
N VAL A 328 54.24 45.56 16.05
CA VAL A 328 55.52 45.82 16.75
C VAL A 328 55.24 46.74 17.94
N ALA A 329 55.90 46.49 19.06
CA ALA A 329 55.79 47.35 20.25
C ALA A 329 57.14 47.68 20.87
N ALA A 330 57.26 48.92 21.32
CA ALA A 330 58.36 49.45 22.10
C ALA A 330 57.83 49.92 23.45
N VAL A 331 58.70 49.90 24.45
CA VAL A 331 58.40 50.35 25.82
C VAL A 331 59.57 51.24 26.23
N GLU A 332 59.30 52.27 27.02
CA GLU A 332 60.25 53.30 27.42
C GLU A 332 61.57 52.72 27.96
N ASP A 333 62.69 53.04 27.29
CA ASP A 333 64.04 52.66 27.74
C ASP A 333 64.45 53.56 28.92
N ASN A 334 64.65 52.96 30.09
CA ASN A 334 65.41 53.59 31.17
C ASN A 334 66.93 53.50 30.85
N PHE A 335 67.70 54.50 31.29
CA PHE A 335 69.14 54.71 31.01
C PHE A 335 70.10 53.55 31.38
N LEU A 336 69.58 52.43 31.91
CA LEU A 336 70.31 51.25 32.40
C LEU A 336 70.20 50.01 31.49
N PHE A 337 69.34 50.03 30.47
CA PHE A 337 68.93 48.80 29.77
C PHE A 337 69.16 48.81 28.26
N ALA A 338 69.33 47.61 27.70
CA ALA A 338 69.53 47.39 26.27
C ALA A 338 68.19 47.31 25.51
N ARG A 339 68.24 47.59 24.19
CA ARG A 339 67.06 47.67 23.30
C ARG A 339 66.17 46.42 23.38
N THR A 340 64.99 46.58 23.96
CA THR A 340 63.95 45.53 23.94
C THR A 340 63.18 45.56 22.63
N TYR A 341 62.79 44.40 22.09
CA TYR A 341 61.94 44.31 20.89
C TYR A 341 60.82 43.29 21.06
N ARG A 342 59.64 43.63 20.54
CA ARG A 342 58.40 42.86 20.67
C ARG A 342 57.70 42.83 19.32
N GLY A 343 57.44 41.65 18.78
CA GLY A 343 56.76 41.47 17.50
C GLY A 343 55.71 40.37 17.56
N SER A 344 54.56 40.57 16.91
CA SER A 344 53.55 39.53 16.72
C SER A 344 52.97 39.49 15.31
N VAL A 345 52.62 38.29 14.86
CA VAL A 345 51.94 38.02 13.59
C VAL A 345 50.62 37.33 13.90
N THR A 346 49.52 37.85 13.35
CA THR A 346 48.16 37.33 13.58
C THR A 346 47.45 37.10 12.26
N HIS A 347 46.94 35.90 12.04
CA HIS A 347 46.17 35.53 10.84
C HIS A 347 44.74 35.19 11.24
N GLN A 348 43.76 35.83 10.60
CA GLN A 348 42.36 35.80 11.03
C GLN A 348 41.37 35.84 9.85
N ALA A 349 40.16 35.31 10.07
CA ALA A 349 39.04 35.49 9.15
C ALA A 349 38.48 36.92 9.22
N ILE A 350 38.06 37.45 8.06
CA ILE A 350 37.36 38.75 7.94
C ILE A 350 35.99 38.66 7.27
N GLU A 351 35.63 37.51 6.69
CA GLU A 351 34.25 37.26 6.21
C GLU A 351 33.21 37.14 7.35
N PRO A 352 31.91 37.37 7.06
CA PRO A 352 30.81 37.06 7.96
C PRO A 352 30.87 35.62 8.50
N GLU A 353 30.50 35.41 9.77
CA GLU A 353 30.56 34.07 10.36
C GLU A 353 29.62 33.07 9.64
N GLY A 354 29.97 31.78 9.61
CA GLY A 354 29.11 30.77 9.00
C GLY A 354 27.79 30.57 9.74
N PHE A 355 26.68 30.43 9.02
CA PHE A 355 25.32 30.34 9.57
C PHE A 355 24.50 29.25 8.85
N GLU A 356 23.47 28.70 9.52
CA GLU A 356 22.65 27.60 8.99
C GLU A 356 21.24 28.08 8.56
N PHE A 357 20.59 27.34 7.65
CA PHE A 357 19.15 27.45 7.38
C PHE A 357 18.32 27.04 8.61
N ALA A 358 17.22 27.75 8.89
CA ALA A 358 16.35 27.48 10.03
C ALA A 358 14.92 27.00 9.64
N GLY A 359 14.42 27.40 8.46
CA GLY A 359 13.14 26.93 7.93
C GLY A 359 12.83 27.49 6.52
N PRO A 360 11.95 26.86 5.73
CA PRO A 360 11.23 25.61 6.02
C PRO A 360 12.16 24.38 6.07
N ALA A 361 11.64 23.25 6.54
CA ALA A 361 12.40 22.00 6.55
C ALA A 361 12.77 21.57 5.12
N PRO A 362 13.89 20.83 4.91
CA PRO A 362 14.28 20.37 3.58
C PRO A 362 13.19 19.48 2.96
N GLY A 363 12.74 19.79 1.74
CA GLY A 363 11.69 19.06 1.07
C GLY A 363 10.27 19.32 1.60
N ALA A 364 10.05 20.38 2.39
CA ALA A 364 8.74 20.66 2.96
C ALA A 364 7.68 20.99 1.90
N LEU A 365 6.52 20.32 2.01
CA LEU A 365 5.30 20.67 1.28
C LEU A 365 4.52 21.76 2.04
N ILE A 366 4.30 22.89 1.38
CA ILE A 366 3.61 24.06 1.93
C ILE A 366 2.19 24.12 1.35
N LYS A 367 1.18 24.11 2.23
CA LYS A 367 -0.26 24.07 1.87
C LYS A 367 -0.90 25.46 1.70
N SER A 368 -0.08 26.51 1.63
CA SER A 368 -0.48 27.91 1.47
C SER A 368 0.30 28.55 0.34
N ASP A 369 -0.29 29.58 -0.27
CA ASP A 369 0.32 30.53 -1.21
C ASP A 369 1.49 31.35 -0.63
N SER A 370 1.76 31.21 0.67
CA SER A 370 2.79 31.94 1.39
C SER A 370 3.67 31.01 2.22
N VAL A 371 4.97 31.29 2.20
CA VAL A 371 6.01 30.57 2.94
C VAL A 371 6.89 31.56 3.68
N ARG A 372 7.42 31.13 4.83
CA ARG A 372 8.39 31.90 5.61
C ARG A 372 9.75 31.25 5.49
N LEU A 373 10.66 31.90 4.77
CA LEU A 373 12.06 31.51 4.66
C LEU A 373 12.81 32.13 5.84
N VAL A 374 13.50 31.31 6.62
CA VAL A 374 14.16 31.69 7.88
C VAL A 374 15.55 31.09 7.93
N TRP A 375 16.52 31.89 8.36
CA TRP A 375 17.91 31.46 8.55
C TRP A 375 18.43 31.96 9.90
N GLN A 376 19.57 31.44 10.32
CA GLN A 376 20.26 31.95 11.50
C GLN A 376 20.84 33.34 11.21
N ALA A 377 20.72 34.27 12.15
CA ALA A 377 21.38 35.57 12.04
C ALA A 377 22.89 35.40 12.29
N THR A 378 23.70 35.71 11.27
CA THR A 378 25.16 35.84 11.40
C THR A 378 25.56 37.24 11.89
N LYS A 379 26.87 37.44 12.07
CA LYS A 379 27.53 38.68 12.44
C LYS A 379 28.82 38.82 11.64
N ASP A 380 29.22 40.06 11.48
CA ASP A 380 30.57 40.38 11.03
C ASP A 380 31.58 40.23 12.19
N PRO A 381 32.81 39.75 11.94
CA PRO A 381 33.89 39.80 12.92
C PRO A 381 34.45 41.22 13.15
N ASP A 382 34.28 42.17 12.24
CA ASP A 382 34.73 43.57 12.37
C ASP A 382 33.66 44.44 13.04
N LEU A 383 34.04 45.16 14.10
CA LEU A 383 33.09 45.84 15.02
C LEU A 383 32.25 46.96 14.39
N TYR A 384 32.68 47.47 13.24
CA TYR A 384 32.08 48.62 12.56
C TYR A 384 31.32 48.25 11.29
N ASP A 385 31.38 47.00 10.83
CA ASP A 385 30.66 46.54 9.65
C ASP A 385 29.25 45.98 9.99
N ASP A 386 28.41 45.88 8.97
CA ASP A 386 27.05 45.35 9.01
C ASP A 386 26.87 44.29 7.93
N VAL A 387 26.33 43.13 8.32
CA VAL A 387 25.98 42.07 7.37
C VAL A 387 24.57 42.29 6.82
N GLU A 388 24.46 42.37 5.50
CA GLU A 388 23.19 42.25 4.78
C GLU A 388 23.00 40.82 4.26
N TYR A 389 21.74 40.41 4.05
CA TYR A 389 21.43 39.14 3.42
C TYR A 389 20.92 39.36 2.00
N TRP A 390 21.37 38.52 1.08
CA TRP A 390 20.80 38.40 -0.25
C TRP A 390 20.08 37.06 -0.38
N LEU A 391 18.82 37.09 -0.77
CA LEU A 391 18.00 35.90 -0.96
C LEU A 391 17.80 35.65 -2.46
N MET A 392 18.09 34.42 -2.89
CA MET A 392 17.84 33.95 -4.25
C MET A 392 16.89 32.76 -4.21
N VAL A 393 15.83 32.81 -5.01
CA VAL A 393 14.86 31.72 -5.18
C VAL A 393 14.66 31.45 -6.67
N ALA A 394 14.69 30.18 -7.06
CA ALA A 394 14.50 29.73 -8.44
C ALA A 394 13.54 28.52 -8.48
N ARG A 395 12.87 28.31 -9.60
CA ARG A 395 12.19 27.01 -9.88
C ARG A 395 13.12 25.97 -10.48
N ASP A 396 14.33 26.39 -10.86
CA ASP A 396 15.36 25.58 -11.50
C ASP A 396 16.56 25.47 -10.55
N SER A 397 16.87 24.25 -10.11
CA SER A 397 17.97 23.98 -9.17
C SER A 397 19.35 24.12 -9.83
N VAL A 398 19.47 23.88 -11.13
CA VAL A 398 20.73 23.90 -11.86
C VAL A 398 21.23 25.34 -11.98
N LYS A 399 20.37 26.25 -12.45
CA LYS A 399 20.70 27.68 -12.56
C LYS A 399 21.06 28.32 -11.21
N LEU A 400 20.41 27.88 -10.13
CA LEU A 400 20.74 28.35 -8.78
C LEU A 400 22.11 27.81 -8.32
N ALA A 401 22.44 26.57 -8.65
CA ALA A 401 23.75 25.98 -8.36
C ALA A 401 24.89 26.63 -9.18
N GLU A 402 24.67 26.92 -10.46
CA GLU A 402 25.61 27.64 -11.32
C GLU A 402 25.95 29.03 -10.75
N ALA A 403 24.93 29.79 -10.33
CA ALA A 403 25.13 31.11 -9.74
C ALA A 403 25.84 31.07 -8.38
N VAL A 404 25.49 30.12 -7.50
CA VAL A 404 26.21 29.91 -6.22
C VAL A 404 27.67 29.57 -6.48
N ASN A 405 27.95 28.60 -7.36
CA ASN A 405 29.30 28.19 -7.70
C ASN A 405 30.12 29.34 -8.30
N THR A 406 29.49 30.18 -9.13
CA THR A 406 30.11 31.38 -9.69
C THR A 406 30.47 32.37 -8.57
N LEU A 407 29.51 32.77 -7.73
CA LEU A 407 29.78 33.71 -6.62
C LEU A 407 30.82 33.21 -5.60
N GLU A 408 30.87 31.89 -5.36
CA GLU A 408 31.89 31.28 -4.51
C GLU A 408 33.31 31.33 -5.13
N HIS A 409 33.46 31.21 -6.46
CA HIS A 409 34.77 31.08 -7.10
C HIS A 409 35.25 32.33 -7.86
N SER A 410 34.39 33.04 -8.59
CA SER A 410 34.74 34.31 -9.24
C SER A 410 34.55 35.47 -8.28
N GLY A 411 35.65 36.08 -7.84
CA GLY A 411 35.66 37.22 -6.92
C GLY A 411 35.22 38.57 -7.52
N SER A 412 34.45 38.59 -8.61
CA SER A 412 34.03 39.82 -9.30
C SER A 412 32.65 39.74 -9.94
N ASP A 413 31.97 40.88 -9.88
CA ASP A 413 30.62 41.19 -10.37
C ASP A 413 29.44 40.33 -9.87
N LEU A 414 29.20 40.43 -8.56
CA LEU A 414 27.93 40.04 -7.93
C LEU A 414 26.71 40.62 -8.66
N LEU A 415 26.78 41.86 -9.16
CA LEU A 415 25.64 42.52 -9.80
C LEU A 415 25.33 41.85 -11.16
N GLY A 416 26.35 41.59 -11.97
CA GLY A 416 26.24 40.90 -13.26
C GLY A 416 25.73 39.47 -13.13
N VAL A 417 26.19 38.69 -12.15
CA VAL A 417 25.65 37.33 -11.90
C VAL A 417 24.17 37.39 -11.53
N LEU A 418 23.78 38.33 -10.67
CA LEU A 418 22.40 38.52 -10.24
C LEU A 418 21.50 39.12 -11.35
N GLN A 419 22.04 39.91 -12.28
CA GLN A 419 21.30 40.48 -13.42
C GLN A 419 21.11 39.48 -14.57
N ASN A 420 22.13 38.69 -14.88
CA ASN A 420 22.07 37.68 -15.95
C ASN A 420 21.19 36.47 -15.58
N SER A 421 20.97 36.24 -14.27
CA SER A 421 20.19 35.11 -13.77
C SER A 421 18.72 35.47 -13.56
N LYS A 422 17.82 34.88 -14.38
CA LYS A 422 16.35 35.01 -14.24
C LYS A 422 15.83 34.21 -13.04
N PHE A 423 16.10 34.69 -11.84
CA PHE A 423 15.55 34.14 -10.59
C PHE A 423 14.08 34.56 -10.39
N PHE A 424 13.35 33.74 -9.62
CA PHE A 424 11.97 34.01 -9.23
C PHE A 424 11.89 35.08 -8.11
N ILE A 425 12.82 35.04 -7.15
CA ILE A 425 13.07 36.13 -6.20
C ILE A 425 14.57 36.39 -6.17
N ASN A 426 14.94 37.67 -6.21
CA ASN A 426 16.32 38.14 -6.19
C ASN A 426 16.36 39.48 -5.44
N GLN A 427 16.51 39.43 -4.11
CA GLN A 427 16.40 40.66 -3.31
C GLN A 427 17.24 40.63 -2.03
N LYS A 428 17.55 41.84 -1.56
CA LYS A 428 18.09 42.08 -0.22
C LYS A 428 17.05 41.77 0.87
N ALA A 429 17.53 41.34 2.03
CA ALA A 429 16.76 41.20 3.26
C ALA A 429 17.55 41.76 4.45
N SER A 430 16.97 42.72 5.17
CA SER A 430 17.60 43.40 6.33
C SER A 430 17.50 42.60 7.64
N GLY A 431 16.96 41.38 7.61
CA GLY A 431 16.76 40.54 8.78
C GLY A 431 16.76 39.05 8.39
N SER A 432 16.81 38.16 9.39
CA SER A 432 17.02 36.72 9.17
C SER A 432 15.76 35.94 8.76
N MET A 433 14.81 36.62 8.10
CA MET A 433 13.52 36.07 7.69
C MET A 433 12.94 36.88 6.53
N LEU A 434 12.42 36.19 5.52
CA LEU A 434 11.56 36.78 4.48
C LEU A 434 10.26 35.96 4.39
N ARG A 435 9.12 36.66 4.28
CA ARG A 435 7.85 36.04 3.90
C ARG A 435 7.63 36.25 2.41
N LEU A 436 7.43 35.17 1.69
CA LEU A 436 6.91 35.20 0.32
C LEU A 436 5.39 34.95 0.37
N THR A 437 4.66 35.57 -0.54
CA THR A 437 3.20 35.48 -0.71
C THR A 437 2.88 35.33 -2.20
N GLU A 438 1.64 34.97 -2.54
CA GLU A 438 1.18 34.82 -3.93
C GLU A 438 2.00 33.80 -4.75
N LEU A 439 2.58 32.81 -4.09
CA LEU A 439 3.33 31.73 -4.74
C LEU A 439 2.39 30.78 -5.47
N GLU A 440 2.65 30.55 -6.75
CA GLU A 440 2.02 29.46 -7.50
C GLU A 440 2.54 28.10 -6.99
N GLY A 441 1.75 27.03 -7.20
CA GLY A 441 2.21 25.67 -6.90
C GLY A 441 3.37 25.20 -7.78
N GLY A 442 4.12 24.23 -7.26
CA GLY A 442 5.34 23.72 -7.87
C GLY A 442 6.56 23.81 -6.96
N ASP A 443 7.71 23.41 -7.49
CA ASP A 443 8.96 23.28 -6.76
C ASP A 443 9.78 24.58 -6.75
N TYR A 444 10.35 24.89 -5.58
CA TYR A 444 11.17 26.07 -5.35
C TYR A 444 12.48 25.69 -4.66
N TYR A 445 13.58 26.17 -5.21
CA TYR A 445 14.93 26.05 -4.68
C TYR A 445 15.37 27.42 -4.21
N TRP A 446 16.01 27.49 -3.05
CA TRP A 446 16.44 28.76 -2.48
C TRP A 446 17.78 28.66 -1.77
N THR A 447 18.48 29.79 -1.75
CA THR A 447 19.69 29.99 -0.97
C THR A 447 19.67 31.39 -0.37
N VAL A 448 20.47 31.58 0.67
CA VAL A 448 20.71 32.89 1.27
C VAL A 448 22.21 33.08 1.47
N MET A 449 22.67 34.26 1.09
CA MET A 449 24.06 34.68 1.16
C MET A 449 24.14 35.86 2.14
N ALA A 450 24.97 35.75 3.16
CA ALA A 450 25.41 36.89 3.94
C ALA A 450 26.52 37.61 3.17
N TYR A 451 26.52 38.93 3.16
CA TYR A 451 27.65 39.72 2.67
C TYR A 451 27.79 41.00 3.50
N ASP A 452 29.03 41.46 3.62
CA ASP A 452 29.42 42.65 4.35
C ASP A 452 29.60 43.85 3.40
N ARG A 453 30.04 45.01 3.92
CA ARG A 453 30.29 46.20 3.07
C ARG A 453 31.57 46.08 2.25
N ASP A 454 32.50 45.25 2.70
CA ASP A 454 33.75 44.93 2.01
C ASP A 454 33.57 43.94 0.84
N ARG A 455 32.37 43.40 0.68
CA ARG A 455 31.95 42.43 -0.35
C ARG A 455 32.51 41.02 -0.13
N HIS A 456 32.97 40.67 1.07
CA HIS A 456 33.11 39.26 1.39
C HIS A 456 31.71 38.65 1.50
N ALA A 457 31.56 37.44 0.95
CA ALA A 457 30.27 36.78 0.85
C ALA A 457 30.37 35.35 1.39
N ARG A 458 29.34 34.92 2.11
CA ARG A 458 29.24 33.56 2.65
C ARG A 458 27.81 33.04 2.57
N PHE A 459 27.64 31.85 2.01
CA PHE A 459 26.35 31.18 1.92
C PHE A 459 25.97 30.46 3.20
N ALA A 460 24.66 30.29 3.43
CA ALA A 460 24.15 29.45 4.50
C ALA A 460 24.48 27.97 4.29
N ASP A 461 24.97 27.31 5.33
CA ASP A 461 25.27 25.88 5.32
C ASP A 461 23.99 25.06 5.52
N GLY A 462 23.68 24.24 4.53
CA GLY A 462 22.56 23.32 4.50
C GLY A 462 23.04 21.87 4.43
N ARG A 463 23.48 21.31 5.56
CA ARG A 463 23.71 19.86 5.65
C ARG A 463 22.49 19.11 5.10
N ASN A 464 22.73 18.35 4.04
CA ASN A 464 21.71 17.63 3.27
C ASN A 464 22.14 16.15 3.19
N PRO A 465 21.36 15.21 3.75
CA PRO A 465 21.68 13.78 3.64
C PRO A 465 21.66 13.25 2.19
N ALA A 466 21.04 13.98 1.25
CA ALA A 466 20.75 13.54 -0.11
C ALA A 466 21.63 14.19 -1.21
N GLY A 467 22.80 14.73 -0.88
CA GLY A 467 23.87 14.98 -1.85
C GLY A 467 23.72 16.15 -2.85
N VAL A 468 22.57 16.81 -2.95
CA VAL A 468 22.42 18.02 -3.78
C VAL A 468 22.79 19.27 -2.96
N GLY A 469 23.77 20.02 -3.48
CA GLY A 469 24.13 21.41 -3.12
C GLY A 469 24.11 21.76 -1.64
N ARG A 470 25.26 21.72 -0.96
CA ARG A 470 25.41 22.08 0.47
C ARG A 470 24.75 23.41 0.83
N ASN A 471 24.71 24.36 -0.09
CA ASN A 471 24.26 25.72 0.17
C ASN A 471 22.87 26.03 -0.44
N ILE A 472 22.09 25.02 -0.82
CA ILE A 472 20.74 25.17 -1.40
C ILE A 472 19.71 24.34 -0.61
N ARG A 473 18.51 24.89 -0.44
CA ARG A 473 17.34 24.21 0.15
C ARG A 473 16.18 24.16 -0.85
N HIS A 474 15.32 23.16 -0.68
CA HIS A 474 14.15 22.91 -1.52
C HIS A 474 12.87 22.89 -0.67
N PHE A 475 11.78 23.42 -1.22
CA PHE A 475 10.41 23.27 -0.74
C PHE A 475 9.44 23.26 -1.93
N ARG A 476 8.22 22.77 -1.71
CA ARG A 476 7.18 22.69 -2.76
C ARG A 476 5.90 23.37 -2.29
N ILE A 477 5.30 24.20 -3.14
CA ILE A 477 3.98 24.80 -2.90
C ILE A 477 2.94 23.86 -3.50
N ALA A 478 1.90 23.54 -2.74
CA ALA A 478 0.86 22.61 -3.17
C ALA A 478 -0.06 23.24 -4.24
N SER A 479 -0.06 22.71 -5.46
CA SER A 479 -1.08 22.97 -6.50
C SER A 479 -2.07 21.81 -6.61
N PRO A 480 -3.34 22.08 -6.95
CA PRO A 480 -4.21 21.05 -7.51
C PRO A 480 -3.76 20.67 -8.93
N GLU A 481 -4.22 19.52 -9.40
CA GLU A 481 -4.15 19.12 -10.80
C GLU A 481 -5.44 18.36 -11.10
N LEU A 482 -6.46 19.11 -11.52
CA LEU A 482 -7.80 18.62 -11.79
C LEU A 482 -7.87 17.94 -13.16
N GLU A 483 -8.72 16.93 -13.26
CA GLU A 483 -9.01 16.26 -14.53
C GLU A 483 -10.42 15.64 -14.52
N ILE A 484 -11.13 15.76 -15.66
CA ILE A 484 -12.32 14.94 -15.91
C ILE A 484 -11.87 13.60 -16.51
N THR A 485 -11.54 12.67 -15.63
CA THR A 485 -11.10 11.31 -16.00
C THR A 485 -12.16 10.57 -16.82
N SER A 486 -13.44 10.78 -16.50
CA SER A 486 -14.55 10.10 -17.17
C SER A 486 -15.82 10.96 -17.22
N LEU A 487 -16.55 10.83 -18.32
CA LEU A 487 -17.93 11.30 -18.51
C LEU A 487 -18.69 10.13 -19.16
N THR A 488 -19.56 9.47 -18.40
CA THR A 488 -20.33 8.31 -18.85
C THR A 488 -21.84 8.54 -18.67
N PHE A 489 -22.62 7.77 -19.41
CA PHE A 489 -24.08 7.81 -19.36
C PHE A 489 -24.64 6.46 -18.91
N ASP A 490 -25.18 6.43 -17.70
CA ASP A 490 -26.01 5.35 -17.21
C ASP A 490 -27.43 5.53 -17.77
N TYR A 491 -27.71 4.89 -18.89
CA TYR A 491 -29.04 4.94 -19.49
C TYR A 491 -30.10 4.33 -18.55
N HIS A 492 -31.32 4.89 -18.59
CA HIS A 492 -32.44 4.34 -17.82
C HIS A 492 -32.89 3.01 -18.47
N PRO A 493 -32.97 1.90 -17.72
CA PRO A 493 -33.21 0.59 -18.32
C PRO A 493 -34.69 0.32 -18.66
N TRP A 494 -35.62 1.21 -18.28
CA TRP A 494 -37.05 0.99 -18.48
C TRP A 494 -37.57 1.70 -19.72
N ILE A 495 -38.24 0.92 -20.59
CA ILE A 495 -39.07 1.42 -21.68
C ILE A 495 -40.36 1.96 -21.06
N THR A 496 -40.55 3.27 -21.16
CA THR A 496 -41.68 4.02 -20.62
C THR A 496 -42.18 5.05 -21.65
N GLU A 497 -43.12 5.90 -21.27
CA GLU A 497 -43.66 6.99 -22.11
C GLU A 497 -43.23 8.38 -21.58
N ASP A 498 -42.26 8.45 -20.65
CA ASP A 498 -41.77 9.68 -20.02
C ASP A 498 -40.45 10.24 -20.64
N ASP A 499 -40.08 11.47 -20.29
CA ASP A 499 -38.88 12.16 -20.77
C ASP A 499 -37.54 11.72 -20.13
N LEU A 500 -37.53 10.80 -19.16
CA LEU A 500 -36.31 10.40 -18.45
C LEU A 500 -35.43 9.50 -19.33
N GLN A 501 -34.20 9.94 -19.60
CA GLN A 501 -33.23 9.20 -20.41
C GLN A 501 -32.25 8.39 -19.55
N GLY A 502 -31.88 8.90 -18.36
CA GLY A 502 -30.96 8.22 -17.43
C GLY A 502 -30.18 9.18 -16.54
N ARG A 503 -28.96 8.79 -16.15
CA ARG A 503 -28.06 9.58 -15.32
C ARG A 503 -26.68 9.72 -15.96
N LEU A 504 -26.15 10.92 -15.94
CA LEU A 504 -24.77 11.19 -16.34
C LEU A 504 -23.88 11.06 -15.10
N GLN A 505 -22.80 10.29 -15.22
CA GLN A 505 -21.74 10.21 -14.20
C GLN A 505 -20.51 10.96 -14.69
N ILE A 506 -19.96 11.83 -13.83
CA ILE A 506 -18.77 12.62 -14.10
C ILE A 506 -17.75 12.29 -13.02
N ILE A 507 -16.68 11.59 -13.40
CA ILE A 507 -15.59 11.23 -12.49
C ILE A 507 -14.49 12.28 -12.58
N ILE A 508 -14.34 13.02 -11.49
CA ILE A 508 -13.35 14.07 -11.33
C ILE A 508 -12.24 13.57 -10.41
N LYS A 509 -10.99 13.93 -10.72
CA LYS A 509 -9.84 13.57 -9.91
C LYS A 509 -8.97 14.79 -9.70
N ASN A 510 -8.41 14.91 -8.51
CA ASN A 510 -7.35 15.85 -8.20
C ASN A 510 -6.05 15.07 -8.02
N SER A 511 -5.24 15.02 -9.07
CA SER A 511 -3.93 14.38 -9.09
C SER A 511 -2.83 15.20 -8.38
N GLY A 512 -3.14 16.43 -7.98
CA GLY A 512 -2.21 17.35 -7.36
C GLY A 512 -2.13 17.22 -5.84
N ASP A 513 -1.18 17.96 -5.26
CA ASP A 513 -0.89 17.99 -3.82
C ASP A 513 -1.74 19.03 -3.04
N GLY A 514 -2.42 19.93 -3.75
CA GLY A 514 -3.27 20.99 -3.21
C GLY A 514 -4.75 20.62 -3.20
N ALA A 515 -5.46 20.89 -2.10
CA ALA A 515 -6.90 20.68 -2.00
C ALA A 515 -7.71 21.87 -2.54
N VAL A 516 -8.86 21.61 -3.16
CA VAL A 516 -9.73 22.59 -3.81
C VAL A 516 -11.06 22.71 -3.08
N LYS A 517 -11.63 23.92 -2.99
CA LYS A 517 -12.97 24.17 -2.41
C LYS A 517 -13.82 24.97 -3.39
N ASN A 518 -15.15 24.76 -3.34
CA ASN A 518 -16.13 25.43 -4.20
C ASN A 518 -15.79 25.34 -5.70
N LEU A 519 -15.33 24.17 -6.15
CA LEU A 519 -15.01 23.90 -7.55
C LEU A 519 -16.31 23.84 -8.36
N SER A 520 -16.41 24.62 -9.44
CA SER A 520 -17.57 24.64 -10.32
C SER A 520 -17.49 23.53 -11.36
N LEU A 521 -18.63 22.88 -11.61
CA LEU A 521 -18.83 21.92 -12.68
C LEU A 521 -20.07 22.33 -13.48
N THR A 522 -19.86 22.70 -14.74
CA THR A 522 -20.93 23.09 -15.67
C THR A 522 -21.16 21.98 -16.70
N LEU A 523 -22.42 21.68 -17.01
CA LEU A 523 -22.83 20.68 -17.98
C LEU A 523 -23.74 21.29 -19.05
N TYR A 524 -23.36 21.10 -20.31
CA TYR A 524 -24.09 21.55 -21.49
C TYR A 524 -24.60 20.37 -22.32
N ASP A 525 -25.85 20.49 -22.79
CA ASP A 525 -26.47 19.59 -23.77
C ASP A 525 -26.56 20.29 -25.13
N SER A 526 -26.32 19.54 -26.21
CA SER A 526 -26.48 20.00 -27.58
C SER A 526 -26.91 18.85 -28.48
N LEU A 527 -28.13 18.93 -29.03
CA LEU A 527 -28.65 17.98 -30.01
C LEU A 527 -27.84 18.08 -31.31
N ALA A 528 -27.46 16.95 -31.90
CA ALA A 528 -26.84 16.89 -33.21
C ALA A 528 -27.85 17.28 -34.30
N ALA A 529 -27.82 18.54 -34.74
CA ALA A 529 -28.64 19.01 -35.85
C ALA A 529 -28.24 18.33 -37.16
N LEU A 530 -29.23 17.84 -37.90
CA LEU A 530 -29.07 17.51 -39.32
C LEU A 530 -29.12 18.82 -40.14
N ALA A 531 -28.17 18.95 -41.06
CA ALA A 531 -28.07 19.94 -42.13
C ALA A 531 -27.81 21.44 -41.80
N ASP A 532 -28.34 22.06 -40.73
CA ASP A 532 -28.42 23.54 -40.66
C ASP A 532 -27.66 24.25 -39.50
N GLY A 533 -26.50 23.72 -39.12
CA GLY A 533 -25.38 24.48 -38.49
C GLY A 533 -25.54 25.09 -37.07
N ALA A 534 -26.76 25.30 -36.57
CA ALA A 534 -27.00 26.01 -35.31
C ALA A 534 -26.93 25.08 -34.07
N THR A 535 -25.73 24.84 -33.55
CA THR A 535 -25.55 24.15 -32.26
C THR A 535 -25.89 25.06 -31.08
N SER A 536 -27.15 25.05 -30.66
CA SER A 536 -27.58 25.61 -29.38
C SER A 536 -26.99 24.79 -28.22
N ASN A 537 -25.92 25.28 -27.59
CA ASN A 537 -25.40 24.74 -26.33
C ASN A 537 -26.35 25.14 -25.20
N LYS A 538 -27.34 24.30 -24.91
CA LYS A 538 -28.28 24.54 -23.81
C LYS A 538 -27.58 24.21 -22.48
N LEU A 539 -27.56 25.15 -21.55
CA LEU A 539 -27.15 24.88 -20.18
C LEU A 539 -28.11 23.85 -19.58
N MET A 540 -27.59 22.68 -19.19
CA MET A 540 -28.39 21.61 -18.60
C MET A 540 -28.40 21.73 -17.08
N ALA A 541 -27.21 21.87 -16.47
CA ALA A 541 -27.06 22.02 -15.03
C ALA A 541 -25.70 22.63 -14.67
N GLN A 542 -25.62 23.23 -13.49
CA GLN A 542 -24.40 23.72 -12.88
C GLN A 542 -24.39 23.32 -11.40
N THR A 543 -23.24 22.90 -10.86
CA THR A 543 -23.10 22.51 -9.46
C THR A 543 -21.75 22.93 -8.87
N LEU A 544 -21.69 23.01 -7.54
CA LEU A 544 -20.50 23.36 -6.78
C LEU A 544 -20.05 22.16 -5.93
N ILE A 545 -18.83 21.70 -6.16
CA ILE A 545 -18.16 20.66 -5.36
C ILE A 545 -17.52 21.36 -4.15
N PRO A 546 -17.98 21.08 -2.91
CA PRO A 546 -17.61 21.88 -1.75
C PRO A 546 -16.14 21.70 -1.34
N ASN A 547 -15.57 20.50 -1.48
CA ASN A 547 -14.21 20.19 -1.07
C ASN A 547 -13.68 18.93 -1.78
N LEU A 548 -12.61 19.06 -2.57
CA LEU A 548 -11.90 17.95 -3.23
C LEU A 548 -10.45 17.91 -2.74
N GLN A 549 -10.08 16.84 -2.03
CA GLN A 549 -8.74 16.70 -1.43
C GLN A 549 -7.67 16.32 -2.47
N ALA A 550 -6.40 16.52 -2.09
CA ALA A 550 -5.25 16.04 -2.86
C ALA A 550 -5.30 14.51 -3.02
N GLY A 551 -5.05 14.01 -4.24
CA GLY A 551 -5.16 12.58 -4.60
C GLY A 551 -6.59 12.02 -4.63
N ALA A 552 -7.63 12.82 -4.34
CA ALA A 552 -9.00 12.31 -4.25
C ALA A 552 -9.68 12.17 -5.61
N VAL A 553 -10.59 11.21 -5.69
CA VAL A 553 -11.51 10.98 -6.80
C VAL A 553 -12.94 11.16 -6.27
N ASP A 554 -13.77 11.89 -7.00
CA ASP A 554 -15.19 12.10 -6.68
C ASP A 554 -16.05 11.82 -7.92
N THR A 555 -17.32 11.46 -7.72
CA THR A 555 -18.25 11.04 -8.77
C THR A 555 -19.56 11.80 -8.67
N ILE A 556 -19.74 12.79 -9.54
CA ILE A 556 -20.95 13.60 -9.59
C ILE A 556 -21.97 12.92 -10.50
N LYS A 557 -23.23 12.84 -10.04
CA LYS A 557 -24.34 12.20 -10.77
C LYS A 557 -25.47 13.19 -11.01
N MET A 558 -25.97 13.28 -12.25
CA MET A 558 -27.03 14.22 -12.65
C MET A 558 -28.08 13.49 -13.51
N GLU A 559 -29.36 13.80 -13.36
CA GLU A 559 -30.43 13.20 -14.20
C GLU A 559 -30.51 13.89 -15.57
N TRP A 560 -30.57 13.11 -16.65
CA TRP A 560 -30.80 13.61 -18.00
C TRP A 560 -32.24 13.36 -18.44
N ARG A 561 -32.93 14.45 -18.80
CA ARG A 561 -34.34 14.48 -19.21
C ARG A 561 -34.46 15.30 -20.50
N THR A 562 -35.04 14.71 -21.54
CA THR A 562 -35.32 15.36 -22.83
C THR A 562 -36.43 14.61 -23.55
N SER A 563 -37.34 15.37 -24.18
CA SER A 563 -38.38 14.89 -25.09
C SER A 563 -37.91 14.85 -26.56
N LEU A 564 -36.77 15.47 -26.87
CA LEU A 564 -36.15 15.42 -28.19
C LEU A 564 -35.35 14.12 -28.31
N ALA A 565 -35.71 13.28 -29.27
CA ALA A 565 -35.02 12.03 -29.59
C ALA A 565 -33.86 12.29 -30.57
N GLY A 566 -32.66 11.75 -30.28
CA GLY A 566 -31.50 11.92 -31.16
C GLY A 566 -30.16 11.57 -30.53
N LEU A 567 -29.09 12.01 -31.20
CA LEU A 567 -27.72 12.00 -30.69
C LEU A 567 -27.45 13.36 -30.00
N HIS A 568 -27.05 13.32 -28.73
CA HIS A 568 -26.72 14.49 -27.93
C HIS A 568 -25.24 14.54 -27.59
N TYR A 569 -24.64 15.71 -27.67
CA TYR A 569 -23.27 15.95 -27.25
C TYR A 569 -23.23 16.63 -25.88
N MET A 570 -22.91 15.84 -24.85
CA MET A 570 -22.69 16.33 -23.49
C MET A 570 -21.28 16.91 -23.36
N THR A 571 -21.18 18.15 -22.90
CA THR A 571 -19.89 18.79 -22.58
C THR A 571 -19.84 19.17 -21.11
N ALA A 572 -18.95 18.51 -20.36
CA ALA A 572 -18.63 18.85 -18.98
C ALA A 572 -17.39 19.75 -18.93
N ARG A 573 -17.40 20.77 -18.06
CA ARG A 573 -16.29 21.71 -17.81
C ARG A 573 -16.08 21.89 -16.32
N LEU A 574 -14.84 21.73 -15.86
CA LEU A 574 -14.38 22.09 -14.52
C LEU A 574 -13.74 23.48 -14.52
N ASP A 575 -14.01 24.24 -13.46
CA ASP A 575 -13.47 25.58 -13.20
C ASP A 575 -13.50 26.50 -14.44
N GLU A 576 -14.69 26.69 -15.00
CA GLU A 576 -14.91 27.50 -16.21
C GLU A 576 -14.50 28.98 -16.04
N GLU A 577 -14.44 29.46 -14.79
CA GLU A 577 -13.92 30.78 -14.39
C GLU A 577 -12.38 30.83 -14.28
N ASN A 578 -11.69 29.69 -14.42
CA ASN A 578 -10.23 29.56 -14.48
C ASN A 578 -9.50 30.12 -13.23
N ARG A 579 -10.11 29.92 -12.05
CA ARG A 579 -9.67 30.42 -10.74
C ARG A 579 -8.49 29.66 -10.17
N PHE A 580 -8.30 28.39 -10.55
CA PHE A 580 -7.18 27.56 -10.09
C PHE A 580 -6.01 27.56 -11.11
N ARG A 581 -4.77 27.55 -10.60
CA ARG A 581 -3.55 27.46 -11.42
C ARG A 581 -3.04 26.02 -11.39
N GLU A 582 -2.96 25.44 -12.59
CA GLU A 582 -2.77 24.00 -12.85
C GLU A 582 -1.82 23.84 -14.03
N SER A 583 -1.14 22.68 -14.14
CA SER A 583 -0.12 22.48 -15.17
C SER A 583 -0.71 22.13 -16.53
N ASN A 584 -1.79 21.35 -16.54
CA ASN A 584 -2.63 21.13 -17.70
C ASN A 584 -4.01 21.74 -17.45
N LYS A 585 -4.60 22.37 -18.47
CA LYS A 585 -5.97 22.91 -18.44
C LYS A 585 -6.87 22.29 -19.50
N THR A 586 -6.32 21.41 -20.36
CA THR A 586 -7.06 20.76 -21.45
C THR A 586 -7.85 19.55 -20.98
N ASN A 587 -7.38 18.90 -19.90
CA ASN A 587 -8.02 17.85 -19.11
C ASN A 587 -9.24 18.31 -18.28
N ASN A 588 -9.45 19.62 -18.12
CA ASN A 588 -10.61 20.20 -17.42
C ASN A 588 -11.89 20.23 -18.27
N ARG A 589 -11.84 19.81 -19.54
CA ARG A 589 -13.00 19.72 -20.43
C ARG A 589 -13.11 18.32 -20.99
N ARG A 590 -14.30 17.72 -20.90
CA ARG A 590 -14.61 16.46 -21.59
C ARG A 590 -15.93 16.55 -22.34
N ARG A 591 -15.92 16.08 -23.59
CA ARG A 591 -17.10 15.95 -24.45
C ARG A 591 -17.33 14.48 -24.72
N ALA A 592 -18.58 14.03 -24.60
CA ALA A 592 -19.03 12.70 -24.96
C ALA A 592 -20.32 12.80 -25.79
N ALA A 593 -20.61 11.78 -26.59
CA ALA A 593 -21.81 11.72 -27.40
C ALA A 593 -22.68 10.56 -26.91
N PHE A 594 -23.97 10.81 -26.65
CA PHE A 594 -24.90 9.83 -26.12
C PHE A 594 -26.21 9.88 -26.90
N TYR A 595 -26.73 8.70 -27.24
CA TYR A 595 -28.05 8.57 -27.87
C TYR A 595 -29.15 8.49 -26.81
N THR A 596 -30.33 9.01 -27.11
CA THR A 596 -31.54 8.78 -26.31
C THR A 596 -31.94 7.30 -26.28
N ILE A 597 -32.86 6.93 -25.38
CA ILE A 597 -33.32 5.54 -25.18
C ILE A 597 -34.70 5.27 -25.85
N PRO A 598 -35.05 4.01 -26.15
CA PRO A 598 -36.37 3.65 -26.69
C PRO A 598 -37.55 3.89 -25.71
N LYS A 599 -38.73 4.15 -26.27
CA LYS A 599 -39.99 4.46 -25.55
C LYS A 599 -41.18 3.72 -26.18
N GLY A 600 -42.17 3.25 -25.40
CA GLY A 600 -43.34 2.48 -25.92
C GLY A 600 -43.95 1.41 -24.98
N ARG A 601 -44.72 0.45 -25.54
CA ARG A 601 -45.58 -0.52 -24.82
C ARG A 601 -45.57 -1.98 -25.35
N PHE A 602 -45.98 -2.95 -24.51
CA PHE A 602 -46.01 -4.41 -24.80
C PHE A 602 -47.12 -5.19 -24.02
N ALA A 603 -47.78 -6.21 -24.61
CA ALA A 603 -48.88 -6.97 -23.98
C ALA A 603 -49.21 -8.37 -24.58
N THR A 604 -49.99 -9.20 -23.87
CA THR A 604 -50.72 -10.40 -24.36
C THR A 604 -52.10 -10.51 -23.66
N ALA A 605 -52.87 -11.59 -23.90
CA ALA A 605 -54.15 -11.90 -23.26
C ALA A 605 -53.99 -12.58 -21.89
N ASP A 606 -55.03 -12.54 -21.06
CA ASP A 606 -54.97 -12.98 -19.66
C ASP A 606 -54.94 -14.52 -19.46
N THR A 607 -55.19 -15.33 -20.49
CA THR A 607 -55.14 -16.82 -20.42
C THR A 607 -54.81 -17.46 -21.79
N ALA A 608 -53.98 -18.51 -21.81
CA ALA A 608 -53.50 -19.22 -23.01
C ALA A 608 -53.33 -20.75 -22.82
N LEU A 609 -53.10 -21.51 -23.91
CA LEU A 609 -53.08 -23.00 -23.94
C LEU A 609 -51.71 -23.56 -24.38
N VAL A 610 -51.22 -24.66 -23.75
CA VAL A 610 -49.82 -25.11 -23.95
C VAL A 610 -49.51 -26.63 -24.17
N LEU A 611 -50.35 -27.64 -23.83
CA LEU A 611 -49.96 -29.08 -23.98
C LEU A 611 -51.08 -30.16 -24.20
N LYS A 612 -50.74 -31.29 -24.87
CA LYS A 612 -51.46 -32.62 -24.96
C LYS A 612 -50.53 -33.84 -24.66
N GLN A 613 -51.00 -35.11 -24.48
CA GLN A 613 -50.15 -36.28 -24.07
C GLN A 613 -50.62 -37.70 -24.58
N SER A 614 -49.78 -38.77 -24.46
CA SER A 614 -49.92 -40.20 -24.89
C SER A 614 -49.31 -41.24 -23.87
N ARG A 615 -49.56 -42.58 -23.93
CA ARG A 615 -49.14 -43.60 -22.91
C ARG A 615 -48.87 -45.08 -23.37
N LEU A 616 -47.89 -45.81 -22.76
CA LEU A 616 -47.49 -47.24 -22.98
C LEU A 616 -47.28 -48.05 -21.65
N ALA A 617 -47.29 -49.40 -21.65
CA ALA A 617 -47.09 -50.27 -20.45
C ALA A 617 -46.37 -51.65 -20.68
N TYR A 618 -45.60 -52.14 -19.69
CA TYR A 618 -44.81 -53.41 -19.77
C TYR A 618 -44.72 -54.15 -18.41
N GLU A 619 -44.48 -55.47 -18.41
CA GLU A 619 -44.12 -56.28 -17.23
C GLU A 619 -43.00 -57.31 -17.51
N VAL A 620 -42.08 -57.54 -16.55
CA VAL A 620 -40.80 -58.24 -16.79
C VAL A 620 -40.34 -59.17 -15.64
N PRO A 621 -39.45 -60.16 -15.89
CA PRO A 621 -38.96 -61.10 -14.87
C PRO A 621 -38.05 -60.51 -13.79
N PHE A 622 -38.06 -61.15 -12.61
CA PHE A 622 -37.13 -60.89 -11.50
C PHE A 622 -35.91 -61.85 -11.52
N ILE A 623 -34.71 -61.36 -11.18
CA ILE A 623 -33.43 -62.11 -11.20
C ILE A 623 -32.78 -62.14 -9.81
N ALA A 624 -32.55 -63.33 -9.24
CA ALA A 624 -32.13 -63.52 -7.84
C ALA A 624 -30.62 -63.77 -7.59
N GLU A 625 -29.74 -63.30 -8.48
CA GLU A 625 -28.28 -63.48 -8.39
C GLU A 625 -27.54 -62.16 -8.65
N VAL A 626 -26.40 -61.92 -7.98
CA VAL A 626 -25.64 -60.65 -8.04
C VAL A 626 -24.17 -60.90 -8.36
N CYS A 627 -23.65 -60.43 -9.50
CA CYS A 627 -22.28 -60.73 -9.97
C CYS A 627 -21.27 -59.57 -9.75
N PHE A 628 -19.98 -59.91 -9.58
CA PHE A 628 -18.89 -59.01 -9.13
C PHE A 628 -17.66 -58.98 -10.06
N ASP A 629 -16.87 -57.92 -9.97
CA ASP A 629 -15.59 -57.77 -10.67
C ASP A 629 -14.38 -58.27 -9.87
N SER A 630 -13.27 -58.53 -10.57
CA SER A 630 -12.10 -59.16 -9.96
C SER A 630 -11.48 -58.28 -8.87
N GLY A 631 -11.07 -58.90 -7.77
CA GLY A 631 -10.48 -58.26 -6.60
C GLY A 631 -11.46 -57.42 -5.78
N SER A 632 -12.73 -57.31 -6.20
CA SER A 632 -13.68 -56.34 -5.64
C SER A 632 -14.90 -56.99 -4.98
N ALA A 633 -15.24 -56.49 -3.80
CA ALA A 633 -16.51 -56.75 -3.11
C ALA A 633 -17.60 -55.70 -3.45
N GLU A 634 -17.33 -54.80 -4.39
CA GLU A 634 -18.26 -53.74 -4.79
C GLU A 634 -19.39 -54.31 -5.67
N ILE A 635 -20.63 -54.07 -5.27
CA ILE A 635 -21.81 -54.51 -6.03
C ILE A 635 -21.96 -53.64 -7.27
N LYS A 636 -22.05 -54.30 -8.42
CA LYS A 636 -22.28 -53.63 -9.69
C LYS A 636 -23.58 -52.83 -9.65
N THR A 637 -23.51 -51.60 -10.16
CA THR A 637 -24.61 -50.63 -10.14
C THR A 637 -25.90 -51.18 -10.74
N ASP A 638 -25.84 -52.05 -11.75
CA ASP A 638 -27.00 -52.69 -12.38
C ASP A 638 -27.93 -53.46 -11.42
N TYR A 639 -27.45 -53.83 -10.21
CA TYR A 639 -28.25 -54.52 -9.19
C TYR A 639 -28.83 -53.59 -8.11
N LEU A 640 -28.32 -52.36 -7.97
CA LEU A 640 -28.64 -51.42 -6.89
C LEU A 640 -29.14 -50.04 -7.36
N ARG A 641 -28.82 -49.64 -8.58
CA ARG A 641 -29.19 -48.33 -9.16
C ARG A 641 -30.09 -48.55 -10.36
N GLU A 642 -31.21 -47.83 -10.36
CA GLU A 642 -32.24 -47.91 -11.38
C GLU A 642 -31.70 -47.65 -12.78
N SER A 643 -32.26 -48.37 -13.76
CA SER A 643 -31.84 -48.28 -15.16
C SER A 643 -33.03 -47.88 -16.04
N ILE A 644 -33.64 -48.85 -16.72
CA ILE A 644 -34.94 -48.77 -17.38
C ILE A 644 -35.98 -49.49 -16.52
N LEU A 645 -35.51 -50.51 -15.79
CA LEU A 645 -36.27 -51.27 -14.80
C LEU A 645 -35.70 -50.97 -13.42
N GLU A 646 -36.55 -51.12 -12.42
CA GLU A 646 -36.12 -51.11 -11.02
C GLU A 646 -35.16 -52.30 -10.76
N PRO A 647 -34.03 -52.09 -10.05
CA PRO A 647 -33.02 -53.13 -9.93
C PRO A 647 -33.48 -54.31 -9.06
N PRO A 648 -32.92 -55.52 -9.25
CA PRO A 648 -33.34 -56.69 -8.49
C PRO A 648 -33.18 -56.53 -6.97
N LEU A 649 -32.07 -55.99 -6.44
CA LEU A 649 -31.93 -55.85 -4.98
C LEU A 649 -32.88 -54.80 -4.40
N VAL A 650 -33.17 -53.72 -5.13
CA VAL A 650 -34.13 -52.69 -4.71
C VAL A 650 -35.55 -53.26 -4.70
N THR A 651 -35.96 -53.89 -5.79
CA THR A 651 -37.26 -54.58 -5.92
C THR A 651 -37.44 -55.63 -4.82
N LEU A 652 -36.42 -56.45 -4.54
CA LEU A 652 -36.45 -57.44 -3.48
C LEU A 652 -36.56 -56.81 -2.10
N ALA A 653 -35.80 -55.73 -1.84
CA ALA A 653 -35.87 -55.00 -0.59
C ALA A 653 -37.25 -54.39 -0.35
N GLN A 654 -37.89 -53.81 -1.37
CA GLN A 654 -39.27 -53.32 -1.26
C GLN A 654 -40.24 -54.45 -0.88
N ARG A 655 -40.14 -55.61 -1.55
CA ARG A 655 -41.03 -56.75 -1.31
C ARG A 655 -40.81 -57.40 0.06
N LEU A 656 -39.56 -57.53 0.53
CA LEU A 656 -39.24 -57.99 1.88
C LEU A 656 -39.73 -57.01 2.96
N ARG A 657 -39.56 -55.70 2.77
CA ARG A 657 -40.09 -54.68 3.71
C ARG A 657 -41.60 -54.72 3.82
N GLY A 658 -42.31 -54.97 2.71
CA GLY A 658 -43.76 -55.10 2.68
C GLY A 658 -44.29 -56.41 3.30
N ASN A 659 -43.45 -57.44 3.43
CA ASN A 659 -43.84 -58.78 3.88
C ASN A 659 -42.83 -59.30 4.90
N ARG A 660 -42.94 -58.84 6.15
CA ARG A 660 -41.94 -59.08 7.22
C ARG A 660 -41.68 -60.56 7.53
N ASP A 661 -42.69 -61.41 7.33
CA ASP A 661 -42.65 -62.84 7.61
C ASP A 661 -41.63 -63.60 6.73
N LEU A 662 -41.34 -63.05 5.54
CA LEU A 662 -40.56 -63.71 4.49
C LEU A 662 -39.06 -63.54 4.73
N LYS A 663 -38.26 -64.56 4.39
CA LYS A 663 -36.82 -64.63 4.69
C LYS A 663 -35.98 -65.07 3.50
N ILE A 664 -34.72 -64.63 3.48
CA ILE A 664 -33.72 -64.97 2.46
C ILE A 664 -32.38 -65.38 3.07
N THR A 665 -31.60 -66.15 2.32
CA THR A 665 -30.20 -66.47 2.62
C THR A 665 -29.26 -65.90 1.56
N LEU A 666 -28.06 -65.49 1.98
CA LEU A 666 -27.00 -64.92 1.14
C LEU A 666 -25.69 -65.67 1.32
N GLN A 667 -25.00 -65.96 0.21
CA GLN A 667 -23.66 -66.57 0.22
C GLN A 667 -22.82 -66.03 -0.94
N GLY A 668 -21.54 -65.71 -0.68
CA GLY A 668 -20.62 -65.10 -1.64
C GLY A 668 -19.47 -66.00 -2.07
N PHE A 669 -18.93 -65.74 -3.27
CA PHE A 669 -17.93 -66.59 -3.91
C PHE A 669 -16.76 -65.78 -4.52
N ALA A 670 -15.53 -66.29 -4.38
CA ALA A 670 -14.29 -65.70 -4.92
C ALA A 670 -13.58 -66.65 -5.90
N ASP A 671 -12.97 -66.13 -6.96
CA ASP A 671 -12.51 -66.90 -8.13
C ASP A 671 -10.98 -66.88 -8.35
N PRO A 672 -10.28 -68.01 -8.12
CA PRO A 672 -8.84 -68.15 -8.37
C PRO A 672 -8.40 -67.87 -9.80
N ASN A 673 -9.26 -68.12 -10.79
CA ASN A 673 -8.98 -67.79 -12.18
C ASN A 673 -8.81 -66.29 -12.44
N SER A 674 -9.38 -65.48 -11.55
CA SER A 674 -9.31 -64.03 -11.59
C SER A 674 -8.19 -63.46 -10.72
N GLY A 675 -7.39 -64.32 -10.06
CA GLY A 675 -6.34 -63.95 -9.11
C GLY A 675 -6.80 -63.92 -7.64
N GLU A 676 -8.05 -64.27 -7.33
CA GLU A 676 -8.63 -64.18 -6.00
C GLU A 676 -8.52 -65.51 -5.24
N ASN A 677 -7.78 -65.53 -4.13
CA ASN A 677 -7.66 -66.73 -3.28
C ASN A 677 -7.98 -66.47 -1.80
N ASP A 678 -8.56 -65.31 -1.46
CA ASP A 678 -8.93 -64.96 -0.09
C ASP A 678 -10.44 -65.11 0.13
N ILE A 679 -10.82 -65.93 1.11
CA ILE A 679 -12.21 -66.13 1.55
C ILE A 679 -12.81 -64.82 2.05
N LYS A 680 -11.99 -63.93 2.65
CA LYS A 680 -12.46 -62.63 3.16
C LYS A 680 -13.07 -61.77 2.06
N LEU A 681 -12.64 -61.93 0.80
CA LEU A 681 -13.25 -61.22 -0.33
C LEU A 681 -14.64 -61.80 -0.69
N ALA A 682 -14.84 -63.11 -0.53
CA ALA A 682 -16.12 -63.77 -0.74
C ALA A 682 -17.13 -63.41 0.38
N ASP A 683 -16.69 -63.40 1.64
CA ASP A 683 -17.48 -62.92 2.77
C ASP A 683 -17.84 -61.44 2.58
N ALA A 684 -16.87 -60.57 2.28
CA ALA A 684 -17.10 -59.15 2.03
C ALA A 684 -18.12 -58.88 0.91
N ARG A 685 -18.22 -59.76 -0.10
CA ARG A 685 -19.28 -59.69 -1.13
C ARG A 685 -20.67 -59.99 -0.57
N ALA A 686 -20.81 -61.06 0.23
CA ALA A 686 -22.09 -61.40 0.85
C ALA A 686 -22.53 -60.33 1.86
N GLU A 687 -21.57 -59.82 2.65
CA GLU A 687 -21.77 -58.70 3.56
C GLU A 687 -22.17 -57.43 2.82
N ALA A 688 -21.53 -57.10 1.70
CA ALA A 688 -21.93 -55.96 0.87
C ALA A 688 -23.39 -56.08 0.39
N VAL A 689 -23.87 -57.29 0.02
CA VAL A 689 -25.26 -57.49 -0.43
C VAL A 689 -26.24 -57.37 0.74
N ARG A 690 -25.93 -57.97 1.89
CA ARG A 690 -26.69 -57.80 3.14
C ARG A 690 -26.79 -56.32 3.52
N ASP A 691 -25.67 -55.63 3.56
CA ASP A 691 -25.59 -54.25 4.04
C ASP A 691 -26.24 -53.28 3.04
N SER A 692 -26.21 -53.60 1.75
CA SER A 692 -27.01 -52.90 0.75
C SER A 692 -28.51 -53.11 0.95
N LEU A 693 -28.97 -54.34 1.22
CA LEU A 693 -30.38 -54.62 1.53
C LEU A 693 -30.82 -53.97 2.86
N PHE A 694 -29.96 -53.92 3.87
CA PHE A 694 -30.21 -53.17 5.11
C PHE A 694 -30.25 -51.65 4.88
N THR A 695 -29.38 -51.11 4.01
CA THR A 695 -29.42 -49.71 3.59
C THR A 695 -30.72 -49.38 2.83
N LEU A 696 -31.22 -50.34 2.05
CA LEU A 696 -32.54 -50.30 1.43
C LEU A 696 -33.70 -50.57 2.42
N GLY A 697 -33.39 -50.83 3.70
CA GLY A 697 -34.34 -50.90 4.82
C GLY A 697 -34.95 -52.28 5.11
N VAL A 698 -34.38 -53.38 4.58
CA VAL A 698 -34.83 -54.75 4.92
C VAL A 698 -34.54 -55.05 6.39
N TYR A 699 -35.45 -55.77 7.07
CA TYR A 699 -35.31 -56.07 8.49
C TYR A 699 -34.24 -57.15 8.73
N ARG A 700 -33.51 -57.02 9.85
CA ARG A 700 -32.36 -57.88 10.16
C ARG A 700 -32.76 -59.35 10.35
N GLU A 701 -33.96 -59.62 10.84
CA GLU A 701 -34.45 -61.00 11.04
C GLU A 701 -34.73 -61.77 9.73
N GLN A 702 -34.76 -61.05 8.59
CA GLN A 702 -35.11 -61.60 7.28
C GLN A 702 -33.88 -62.07 6.48
N ILE A 703 -32.65 -61.74 6.89
CA ILE A 703 -31.43 -62.05 6.12
C ILE A 703 -30.44 -62.86 6.96
N GLN A 704 -30.03 -64.01 6.44
CA GLN A 704 -28.95 -64.84 7.00
C GLN A 704 -27.78 -64.95 6.01
N ILE A 705 -26.56 -64.66 6.47
CA ILE A 705 -25.32 -64.90 5.69
C ILE A 705 -24.77 -66.29 6.00
N LEU A 706 -24.26 -66.96 4.97
CA LEU A 706 -23.45 -68.18 5.05
C LEU A 706 -21.97 -67.85 4.75
N PRO A 707 -20.99 -68.58 5.32
CA PRO A 707 -19.57 -68.36 5.05
C PRO A 707 -19.22 -68.40 3.56
N GLY A 708 -18.37 -67.47 3.15
CA GLY A 708 -17.87 -67.34 1.78
C GLY A 708 -16.93 -68.48 1.36
N GLU A 709 -16.83 -68.71 0.05
CA GLU A 709 -16.05 -69.81 -0.52
C GLU A 709 -15.16 -69.34 -1.68
N VAL A 710 -13.93 -69.86 -1.74
CA VAL A 710 -13.05 -69.74 -2.92
C VAL A 710 -13.36 -70.90 -3.87
N ILE A 711 -13.95 -70.60 -5.02
CA ILE A 711 -14.39 -71.63 -5.98
C ILE A 711 -13.20 -72.29 -6.70
N LYS A 712 -13.37 -73.52 -7.18
CA LYS A 712 -12.29 -74.28 -7.83
C LYS A 712 -11.86 -73.68 -9.17
N LEU A 713 -10.54 -73.65 -9.38
CA LEU A 713 -9.89 -73.18 -10.60
C LEU A 713 -10.32 -74.02 -11.82
N ARG A 714 -10.78 -73.34 -12.87
CA ARG A 714 -11.38 -73.89 -14.09
C ARG A 714 -10.56 -73.51 -15.32
N LYS A 715 -10.48 -74.39 -16.33
CA LYS A 715 -9.88 -74.05 -17.62
C LYS A 715 -10.83 -73.16 -18.45
N PRO A 716 -10.40 -71.99 -18.96
CA PRO A 716 -11.24 -71.08 -19.73
C PRO A 716 -11.75 -71.69 -21.06
N PRO A 717 -12.95 -71.28 -21.53
CA PRO A 717 -13.33 -71.37 -22.95
C PRO A 717 -12.23 -70.88 -23.91
N ARG A 718 -12.21 -71.41 -25.14
CA ARG A 718 -11.24 -70.99 -26.15
C ARG A 718 -11.49 -69.59 -26.67
N ASP A 719 -12.76 -69.21 -26.83
CA ASP A 719 -13.09 -67.82 -27.12
C ASP A 719 -12.87 -66.97 -25.87
N ALA A 720 -12.16 -65.86 -26.04
CA ALA A 720 -11.74 -65.00 -24.94
C ALA A 720 -12.92 -64.22 -24.32
N THR A 721 -13.96 -63.91 -25.12
CA THR A 721 -15.14 -63.15 -24.72
C THR A 721 -16.09 -64.02 -23.91
N ASP A 722 -16.46 -65.20 -24.42
CA ASP A 722 -17.21 -66.23 -23.69
C ASP A 722 -16.48 -66.61 -22.39
N SER A 723 -15.16 -66.76 -22.45
CA SER A 723 -14.35 -67.05 -21.27
C SER A 723 -14.47 -65.95 -20.20
N ARG A 724 -14.31 -64.69 -20.61
CA ARG A 724 -14.44 -63.51 -19.74
C ARG A 724 -15.83 -63.44 -19.12
N TRP A 725 -16.89 -63.59 -19.90
CA TRP A 725 -18.28 -63.55 -19.42
C TRP A 725 -18.61 -64.71 -18.47
N VAL A 726 -18.14 -65.93 -18.77
CA VAL A 726 -18.29 -67.09 -17.88
C VAL A 726 -17.55 -66.89 -16.56
N MET A 727 -16.37 -66.27 -16.53
CA MET A 727 -15.69 -65.91 -15.28
C MET A 727 -16.45 -64.80 -14.52
N GLN A 728 -17.00 -63.80 -15.22
CA GLN A 728 -17.82 -62.75 -14.60
C GLN A 728 -19.10 -63.28 -13.94
N GLU A 729 -19.78 -64.26 -14.54
CA GLU A 729 -20.94 -64.93 -13.91
C GLU A 729 -20.56 -65.87 -12.76
N ARG A 730 -19.27 -66.17 -12.55
CA ARG A 730 -18.79 -67.09 -11.50
C ARG A 730 -18.30 -66.40 -10.23
N ARG A 731 -18.09 -65.08 -10.25
CA ARG A 731 -17.91 -64.25 -9.06
C ARG A 731 -19.26 -63.64 -8.72
N TYR A 732 -20.00 -64.23 -7.79
CA TYR A 732 -21.36 -63.79 -7.48
C TYR A 732 -21.76 -64.03 -6.02
N VAL A 733 -22.89 -63.45 -5.64
CA VAL A 733 -23.66 -63.77 -4.44
C VAL A 733 -25.01 -64.34 -4.90
N ASN A 734 -25.40 -65.47 -4.31
CA ASN A 734 -26.69 -66.11 -4.58
C ASN A 734 -27.74 -65.72 -3.53
N ILE A 735 -29.01 -65.63 -3.93
CA ILE A 735 -30.13 -65.26 -3.06
C ILE A 735 -31.22 -66.32 -3.17
N THR A 736 -31.58 -66.96 -2.05
CA THR A 736 -32.62 -68.01 -2.03
C THR A 736 -33.62 -67.83 -0.90
N ALA A 737 -34.84 -68.34 -1.08
CA ALA A 737 -35.99 -68.20 -0.18
C ALA A 737 -36.82 -69.51 -0.17
N ASP A 738 -37.79 -69.63 0.73
CA ASP A 738 -38.79 -70.71 0.69
C ASP A 738 -39.91 -70.44 -0.34
N SER A 739 -40.60 -71.48 -0.80
CA SER A 739 -41.58 -71.35 -1.90
C SER A 739 -42.79 -70.44 -1.63
N LYS A 740 -43.16 -70.18 -0.36
CA LYS A 740 -44.19 -69.18 -0.04
C LYS A 740 -43.62 -67.77 -0.23
N SER A 741 -42.36 -67.57 0.18
CA SER A 741 -41.64 -66.32 -0.04
C SER A 741 -41.41 -66.03 -1.53
N GLU A 742 -41.01 -67.04 -2.33
CA GLU A 742 -40.77 -66.88 -3.77
C GLU A 742 -41.97 -66.26 -4.51
N ALA A 743 -43.19 -66.72 -4.22
CA ALA A 743 -44.42 -66.30 -4.89
C ALA A 743 -44.80 -64.82 -4.68
N VAL A 744 -44.14 -64.13 -3.73
CA VAL A 744 -44.30 -62.68 -3.49
C VAL A 744 -43.00 -61.95 -3.87
N LEU A 745 -41.86 -62.44 -3.41
CA LEU A 745 -40.56 -61.79 -3.59
C LEU A 745 -40.10 -61.79 -5.05
N PHE A 746 -40.42 -62.82 -5.82
CA PHE A 746 -39.93 -63.01 -7.20
C PHE A 746 -41.01 -62.76 -8.27
N GLN A 747 -42.08 -62.03 -7.94
CA GLN A 747 -43.11 -61.58 -8.89
C GLN A 747 -42.58 -60.72 -10.06
N LEU A 748 -43.37 -60.59 -11.12
CA LEU A 748 -43.01 -59.70 -12.25
C LEU A 748 -42.99 -58.22 -11.83
N VAL A 749 -42.10 -57.44 -12.44
CA VAL A 749 -41.95 -55.98 -12.22
C VAL A 749 -42.69 -55.23 -13.33
N ALA A 750 -43.46 -54.18 -12.99
CA ALA A 750 -44.28 -53.44 -13.96
C ALA A 750 -43.70 -52.06 -14.29
N PHE A 751 -43.93 -51.57 -15.51
CA PHE A 751 -43.37 -50.34 -16.06
C PHE A 751 -44.41 -49.60 -16.94
N ASN A 752 -44.47 -48.27 -16.88
CA ASN A 752 -45.36 -47.43 -17.70
C ASN A 752 -44.60 -46.20 -18.25
N LEU A 753 -44.98 -45.69 -19.42
CA LEU A 753 -44.36 -44.54 -20.07
C LEU A 753 -45.41 -43.58 -20.64
N ASN A 754 -45.24 -42.26 -20.48
CA ASN A 754 -46.12 -41.22 -21.03
C ASN A 754 -45.33 -40.23 -21.92
N GLU A 755 -45.94 -39.68 -22.98
CA GLU A 755 -45.25 -38.89 -24.03
C GLU A 755 -46.05 -37.60 -24.41
N PRO A 756 -45.45 -36.39 -24.38
CA PRO A 756 -46.14 -35.08 -24.56
C PRO A 756 -46.21 -34.49 -26.00
N LEU A 757 -47.09 -33.50 -26.22
CA LEU A 757 -47.42 -32.80 -27.50
C LEU A 757 -47.72 -31.27 -27.30
N PRO A 758 -46.85 -30.31 -27.66
CA PRO A 758 -46.95 -28.85 -27.33
C PRO A 758 -47.99 -27.96 -28.10
N SER A 759 -48.23 -26.71 -27.66
CA SER A 759 -49.11 -25.68 -28.32
C SER A 759 -48.67 -24.19 -28.05
N PRO A 760 -48.85 -23.22 -28.98
CA PRO A 760 -48.33 -21.84 -28.86
C PRO A 760 -49.29 -20.73 -28.34
N VAL A 761 -48.70 -19.61 -27.90
CA VAL A 761 -49.26 -18.36 -27.31
C VAL A 761 -48.77 -17.11 -28.11
N VAL A 762 -49.38 -15.92 -27.99
CA VAL A 762 -49.06 -14.74 -28.85
C VAL A 762 -48.96 -13.40 -28.07
N PHE A 763 -48.00 -12.54 -28.40
CA PHE A 763 -47.72 -11.22 -27.79
C PHE A 763 -47.77 -10.06 -28.81
N THR A 764 -47.90 -8.80 -28.36
CA THR A 764 -47.98 -7.60 -29.21
C THR A 764 -47.08 -6.45 -28.70
N ALA A 765 -46.28 -5.84 -29.58
CA ALA A 765 -45.32 -4.77 -29.27
C ALA A 765 -45.57 -3.46 -30.06
N ALA A 766 -45.29 -2.31 -29.45
CA ALA A 766 -45.26 -1.00 -30.11
C ALA A 766 -44.23 -0.06 -29.44
N ILE A 767 -43.01 -0.04 -29.95
CA ILE A 767 -41.85 0.67 -29.36
C ILE A 767 -41.11 1.46 -30.43
N ALA A 768 -40.68 2.68 -30.09
CA ALA A 768 -39.92 3.58 -30.95
C ALA A 768 -38.54 3.91 -30.37
N GLY A 769 -37.54 4.07 -31.23
CA GLY A 769 -36.14 4.32 -30.85
C GLY A 769 -35.38 5.12 -31.92
N VAL A 770 -34.11 5.43 -31.61
CA VAL A 770 -33.20 6.20 -32.49
C VAL A 770 -32.05 5.35 -33.03
N VAL A 771 -31.64 4.36 -32.23
CA VAL A 771 -30.57 3.40 -32.54
C VAL A 771 -31.22 2.11 -33.03
N THR A 772 -30.62 1.43 -34.00
CA THR A 772 -31.13 0.13 -34.48
C THR A 772 -31.23 -0.87 -33.34
N LEU A 773 -32.32 -1.63 -33.30
CA LEU A 773 -32.48 -2.72 -32.36
C LEU A 773 -31.79 -3.96 -32.96
N ASP A 774 -30.84 -4.55 -32.24
CA ASP A 774 -30.02 -5.66 -32.76
C ASP A 774 -30.57 -7.01 -32.31
N ASN A 775 -30.93 -7.09 -31.04
CA ASN A 775 -31.44 -8.31 -30.43
C ASN A 775 -32.61 -7.99 -29.51
N GLY A 776 -33.54 -8.91 -29.38
CA GLY A 776 -34.65 -8.77 -28.45
C GLY A 776 -35.00 -10.12 -27.87
N LYS A 777 -35.47 -10.12 -26.63
CA LYS A 777 -36.11 -11.29 -26.04
C LYS A 777 -37.31 -10.94 -25.19
N ILE A 778 -38.30 -11.81 -25.18
CA ILE A 778 -39.35 -11.81 -24.17
C ILE A 778 -38.91 -12.79 -23.09
N GLU A 779 -38.93 -12.40 -21.82
CA GLU A 779 -38.82 -13.33 -20.70
C GLU A 779 -40.22 -13.65 -20.18
N LEU A 780 -40.46 -14.93 -19.88
CA LEU A 780 -41.63 -15.44 -19.17
C LEU A 780 -41.18 -16.11 -17.88
N GLU A 781 -41.91 -15.91 -16.79
CA GLU A 781 -41.62 -16.49 -15.47
C GLU A 781 -42.90 -16.94 -14.76
N SER A 782 -42.97 -18.19 -14.33
CA SER A 782 -44.14 -18.77 -13.67
C SER A 782 -43.75 -19.68 -12.51
N ARG A 783 -43.87 -19.19 -11.25
CA ARG A 783 -43.48 -19.81 -9.96
C ARG A 783 -42.07 -20.42 -9.90
N HIS A 784 -41.80 -21.48 -10.66
CA HIS A 784 -40.55 -22.23 -10.74
C HIS A 784 -40.03 -22.42 -12.17
N LEU A 785 -40.67 -21.78 -13.15
CA LEU A 785 -40.39 -21.96 -14.57
C LEU A 785 -40.03 -20.63 -15.22
N ARG A 786 -39.11 -20.67 -16.17
CA ARG A 786 -38.70 -19.52 -16.97
C ARG A 786 -38.47 -19.95 -18.40
N ASP A 787 -38.91 -19.13 -19.35
CA ASP A 787 -38.66 -19.31 -20.78
C ASP A 787 -38.31 -17.97 -21.41
N GLN A 788 -37.66 -18.00 -22.57
CA GLN A 788 -37.33 -16.80 -23.32
C GLN A 788 -37.49 -17.00 -24.84
N ILE A 789 -38.10 -16.00 -25.49
CA ILE A 789 -38.31 -15.98 -26.94
C ILE A 789 -37.33 -14.97 -27.52
N ILE A 790 -36.49 -15.37 -28.48
CA ILE A 790 -35.60 -14.43 -29.19
C ILE A 790 -36.36 -13.87 -30.41
N ILE A 791 -36.38 -12.55 -30.58
CA ILE A 791 -37.25 -11.86 -31.56
C ILE A 791 -36.49 -11.13 -32.68
N ASN A 792 -35.25 -11.55 -32.96
CA ASN A 792 -34.31 -10.83 -33.83
C ASN A 792 -34.85 -10.53 -35.25
N ALA A 793 -35.69 -11.40 -35.82
CA ALA A 793 -36.26 -11.20 -37.16
C ALA A 793 -37.25 -10.02 -37.25
N ALA A 794 -37.84 -9.60 -36.12
CA ALA A 794 -38.78 -8.47 -36.03
C ALA A 794 -38.09 -7.11 -35.94
N LEU A 795 -36.76 -7.08 -35.79
CA LEU A 795 -35.96 -5.88 -35.52
C LEU A 795 -35.32 -5.33 -36.79
N GLN A 796 -36.15 -4.89 -37.74
CA GLN A 796 -35.68 -4.35 -39.03
C GLN A 796 -35.38 -2.84 -38.99
N GLY A 797 -35.14 -2.26 -37.81
CA GLY A 797 -34.86 -0.84 -37.63
C GLY A 797 -34.80 -0.42 -36.17
N ALA A 798 -34.99 0.88 -35.90
CA ALA A 798 -35.01 1.43 -34.54
C ALA A 798 -36.36 1.26 -33.81
N ASN A 799 -37.38 0.73 -34.49
CA ASN A 799 -38.75 0.58 -34.01
C ASN A 799 -39.18 -0.89 -34.06
N LEU A 800 -40.09 -1.29 -33.16
CA LEU A 800 -40.70 -2.62 -33.12
C LEU A 800 -42.23 -2.50 -33.09
N GLN A 801 -42.91 -3.02 -34.11
CA GLN A 801 -44.37 -3.06 -34.25
C GLN A 801 -44.79 -4.43 -34.80
N ASP A 802 -44.83 -5.46 -33.96
CA ASP A 802 -45.01 -6.85 -34.40
C ASP A 802 -45.80 -7.73 -33.40
N ALA A 803 -46.28 -8.88 -33.87
CA ALA A 803 -47.00 -9.91 -33.12
C ALA A 803 -46.15 -11.19 -32.98
N ILE A 804 -45.66 -11.44 -31.77
CA ILE A 804 -44.64 -12.46 -31.50
C ILE A 804 -45.27 -13.73 -30.94
N ARG A 805 -45.02 -14.89 -31.55
CA ARG A 805 -45.53 -16.20 -31.10
C ARG A 805 -44.53 -16.88 -30.13
N TRP A 806 -45.03 -17.49 -29.06
CA TRP A 806 -44.31 -18.29 -28.08
C TRP A 806 -44.81 -19.72 -28.13
N GLN A 807 -43.93 -20.72 -28.20
CA GLN A 807 -44.32 -22.08 -27.87
C GLN A 807 -43.33 -22.59 -26.83
N PRO A 808 -43.78 -22.99 -25.62
CA PRO A 808 -42.91 -23.75 -24.76
C PRO A 808 -42.53 -25.03 -25.52
N ASP A 809 -41.23 -25.26 -25.67
CA ASP A 809 -40.62 -26.40 -26.38
C ASP A 809 -40.47 -26.29 -27.92
N GLN A 810 -40.00 -25.15 -28.46
CA GLN A 810 -39.37 -25.12 -29.80
C GLN A 810 -37.92 -25.64 -29.83
N ALA A 811 -37.35 -26.01 -28.67
CA ALA A 811 -35.95 -26.37 -28.51
C ALA A 811 -35.69 -27.86 -28.20
N GLY A 812 -36.72 -28.70 -28.05
CA GLY A 812 -36.60 -30.15 -27.91
C GLY A 812 -36.47 -30.67 -26.47
N ASP A 813 -36.85 -29.85 -25.48
CA ASP A 813 -36.77 -30.18 -24.06
C ASP A 813 -38.18 -30.14 -23.46
N LYS A 814 -38.72 -31.31 -23.08
CA LYS A 814 -40.14 -31.67 -22.91
C LYS A 814 -40.90 -30.92 -21.79
N ASN A 815 -40.89 -29.59 -21.82
CA ASN A 815 -41.25 -28.72 -20.70
C ASN A 815 -42.63 -28.08 -20.79
N SER A 816 -43.37 -28.22 -21.91
CA SER A 816 -44.74 -27.67 -22.02
C SER A 816 -45.70 -28.21 -20.96
N ALA A 817 -45.36 -29.34 -20.29
CA ALA A 817 -46.10 -29.91 -19.16
C ALA A 817 -45.97 -29.13 -17.87
N ALA A 818 -44.81 -28.50 -17.64
CA ALA A 818 -44.55 -27.82 -16.39
C ALA A 818 -45.34 -26.50 -16.30
N TRP A 819 -45.45 -25.77 -17.42
CA TRP A 819 -46.15 -24.48 -17.51
C TRP A 819 -47.63 -24.55 -17.18
N VAL A 820 -48.23 -25.74 -17.29
CA VAL A 820 -49.66 -26.01 -17.07
C VAL A 820 -50.09 -25.71 -15.64
N GLY A 821 -51.19 -24.96 -15.50
CA GLY A 821 -51.83 -24.69 -14.21
C GLY A 821 -51.22 -23.52 -13.42
N ASN A 822 -50.41 -22.66 -14.06
CA ASN A 822 -49.71 -21.57 -13.39
C ASN A 822 -49.87 -20.22 -14.10
N ASP A 823 -49.73 -19.13 -13.35
CA ASP A 823 -49.61 -17.76 -13.87
C ASP A 823 -48.19 -17.46 -14.32
N ALA A 824 -48.00 -17.04 -15.57
CA ALA A 824 -46.76 -16.55 -16.14
C ALA A 824 -46.72 -15.01 -16.16
N ALA A 825 -45.77 -14.44 -15.42
CA ALA A 825 -45.34 -13.07 -15.64
C ALA A 825 -44.53 -12.97 -16.94
N TYR A 826 -44.66 -11.88 -17.69
CA TYR A 826 -43.95 -11.63 -18.94
C TYR A 826 -43.39 -10.21 -19.03
N ALA A 827 -42.22 -10.06 -19.64
CA ALA A 827 -41.59 -8.77 -19.92
C ALA A 827 -40.78 -8.82 -21.23
N LEU A 828 -40.80 -7.75 -22.01
CA LEU A 828 -39.93 -7.60 -23.18
C LEU A 828 -38.61 -6.94 -22.77
N ILE A 829 -37.52 -7.44 -23.33
CA ILE A 829 -36.16 -6.94 -23.21
C ILE A 829 -35.61 -6.70 -24.62
N LEU A 830 -35.05 -5.53 -24.89
CA LEU A 830 -34.47 -5.14 -26.17
C LEU A 830 -33.03 -4.70 -25.98
N THR A 831 -32.16 -5.04 -26.94
CA THR A 831 -30.77 -4.61 -27.00
C THR A 831 -30.54 -3.86 -28.32
N ASP A 832 -29.99 -2.64 -28.23
CA ASP A 832 -29.66 -1.84 -29.41
C ASP A 832 -28.23 -2.09 -29.93
N SER A 833 -27.87 -1.55 -31.10
CA SER A 833 -26.52 -1.66 -31.70
C SER A 833 -25.40 -0.99 -30.92
N LEU A 834 -25.70 -0.35 -29.79
CA LEU A 834 -24.71 0.15 -28.83
C LEU A 834 -24.57 -0.81 -27.63
N GLY A 835 -25.22 -1.98 -27.65
CA GLY A 835 -25.22 -2.97 -26.59
C GLY A 835 -26.05 -2.58 -25.36
N ARG A 836 -26.93 -1.57 -25.46
CA ARG A 836 -27.72 -1.08 -24.33
C ARG A 836 -29.01 -1.88 -24.20
N GLN A 837 -29.34 -2.32 -22.99
CA GLN A 837 -30.44 -3.25 -22.72
C GLN A 837 -31.61 -2.58 -21.99
N PHE A 838 -32.74 -2.47 -22.67
CA PHE A 838 -33.98 -1.87 -22.19
C PHE A 838 -35.04 -2.92 -21.89
N ARG A 839 -35.94 -2.68 -20.93
CA ARG A 839 -36.98 -3.63 -20.53
C ARG A 839 -38.33 -2.96 -20.25
N THR A 840 -39.44 -3.67 -20.48
CA THR A 840 -40.78 -3.25 -20.04
C THR A 840 -41.06 -3.68 -18.60
N LYS A 841 -42.03 -3.04 -17.92
CA LYS A 841 -42.52 -3.52 -16.61
C LYS A 841 -43.24 -4.88 -16.78
N PRO A 842 -43.06 -5.85 -15.87
CA PRO A 842 -43.73 -7.16 -15.95
C PRO A 842 -45.27 -7.07 -15.86
N ARG A 843 -45.96 -7.98 -16.56
CA ARG A 843 -47.43 -8.19 -16.58
C ARG A 843 -47.72 -9.71 -16.52
N GLN A 844 -48.96 -10.19 -16.33
CA GLN A 844 -49.27 -11.62 -16.06
C GLN A 844 -50.32 -12.25 -17.03
N THR A 845 -50.30 -13.59 -17.18
CA THR A 845 -51.24 -14.44 -17.97
C THR A 845 -51.25 -15.91 -17.45
N TYR A 846 -52.28 -16.74 -17.70
CA TYR A 846 -52.45 -18.12 -17.15
C TYR A 846 -52.44 -19.26 -18.21
N LEU A 847 -52.02 -20.52 -17.89
CA LEU A 847 -51.69 -21.60 -18.89
C LEU A 847 -52.30 -23.05 -18.61
N ALA A 848 -52.63 -23.91 -19.63
CA ALA A 848 -53.35 -25.24 -19.45
C ALA A 848 -53.12 -26.44 -20.47
N ALA A 849 -53.63 -27.72 -20.24
CA ALA A 849 -53.30 -29.00 -21.00
C ALA A 849 -54.27 -30.28 -21.04
N GLN A 850 -53.89 -31.42 -21.70
CA GLN A 850 -54.70 -32.68 -22.09
C GLN A 850 -53.91 -34.08 -22.22
N SER A 851 -54.53 -35.30 -22.40
CA SER A 851 -53.86 -36.69 -22.47
C SER A 851 -54.60 -37.93 -23.15
N ILE A 852 -53.92 -39.06 -23.55
CA ILE A 852 -54.36 -40.27 -24.41
C ILE A 852 -53.54 -41.63 -24.17
N LEU A 853 -53.93 -42.86 -24.66
CA LEU A 853 -53.29 -44.24 -24.47
C LEU A 853 -52.88 -45.04 -25.77
N ARG A 854 -51.87 -45.97 -25.73
CA ARG A 854 -51.24 -46.67 -26.91
C ARG A 854 -50.90 -48.21 -26.90
N GLU A 855 -50.25 -48.89 -25.91
CA GLU A 855 -49.82 -50.34 -26.01
C GLU A 855 -49.52 -51.04 -24.63
N GLN A 856 -49.53 -52.39 -24.51
CA GLN A 856 -49.17 -53.17 -23.30
C GLN A 856 -48.42 -54.54 -23.54
N ARG A 857 -47.43 -54.96 -22.71
CA ARG A 857 -46.74 -56.31 -22.77
C ARG A 857 -46.39 -56.96 -21.42
N VAL A 858 -46.08 -58.27 -21.37
CA VAL A 858 -45.76 -59.08 -20.15
C VAL A 858 -44.74 -60.22 -20.46
N ALA A 859 -43.72 -60.47 -19.62
CA ALA A 859 -42.69 -61.49 -19.87
C ALA A 859 -42.29 -62.37 -18.65
N TRP A 860 -42.01 -63.66 -18.87
CA TRP A 860 -41.75 -64.71 -17.86
C TRP A 860 -40.35 -65.37 -17.99
N PRO A 861 -39.66 -65.74 -16.88
CA PRO A 861 -38.32 -66.33 -16.88
C PRO A 861 -38.27 -67.85 -17.13
N ILE A 862 -37.16 -68.34 -17.72
CA ILE A 862 -36.93 -69.76 -18.09
C ILE A 862 -35.60 -70.28 -17.52
N LYS A 863 -35.54 -71.57 -17.11
CA LYS A 863 -34.31 -72.26 -16.65
C LYS A 863 -33.21 -72.29 -17.74
N PHE A 864 -31.92 -72.21 -17.35
CA PHE A 864 -30.81 -72.27 -18.31
C PHE A 864 -30.79 -73.61 -19.06
N ARG A 865 -30.78 -73.55 -20.40
CA ARG A 865 -30.97 -74.70 -21.32
C ARG A 865 -32.27 -75.50 -21.15
N GLY A 866 -33.25 -75.01 -20.39
CA GLY A 866 -34.59 -75.61 -20.25
C GLY A 866 -35.66 -74.96 -21.14
N THR A 867 -36.87 -75.50 -21.13
CA THR A 867 -38.07 -74.97 -21.84
C THR A 867 -39.22 -74.57 -20.92
N GLU A 868 -39.16 -74.94 -19.64
CA GLU A 868 -40.21 -74.68 -18.65
C GLU A 868 -40.02 -73.32 -17.94
N PRO A 869 -41.12 -72.62 -17.59
CA PRO A 869 -41.08 -71.48 -16.68
C PRO A 869 -40.31 -71.78 -15.39
N LEU A 870 -39.64 -70.76 -14.85
CA LEU A 870 -38.90 -70.91 -13.60
C LEU A 870 -39.83 -71.10 -12.39
N TYR A 871 -41.03 -70.49 -12.43
CA TYR A 871 -42.03 -70.53 -11.37
C TYR A 871 -43.47 -70.58 -11.92
N ASP A 872 -44.36 -71.31 -11.26
CA ASP A 872 -45.76 -71.50 -11.68
C ASP A 872 -46.72 -70.40 -11.17
N PHE A 873 -46.33 -69.58 -10.19
CA PHE A 873 -47.24 -68.62 -9.54
C PHE A 873 -47.66 -67.40 -10.39
N TYR A 874 -47.27 -67.33 -11.67
CA TYR A 874 -47.60 -66.22 -12.56
C TYR A 874 -48.97 -66.32 -13.26
N TRP A 875 -49.60 -67.50 -13.28
CA TRP A 875 -50.86 -67.73 -14.01
C TRP A 875 -52.02 -66.77 -13.66
N PRO A 876 -52.31 -66.44 -12.38
CA PRO A 876 -53.45 -65.57 -12.05
C PRO A 876 -53.32 -64.16 -12.65
N LYS A 877 -52.10 -63.61 -12.69
CA LYS A 877 -51.84 -62.24 -13.17
C LYS A 877 -52.07 -62.11 -14.68
N LEU A 878 -51.76 -63.16 -15.43
CA LEU A 878 -52.03 -63.21 -16.88
C LEU A 878 -53.53 -63.08 -17.19
N MET A 879 -54.41 -63.65 -16.35
CA MET A 879 -55.86 -63.60 -16.56
C MET A 879 -56.44 -62.19 -16.38
N GLU A 880 -55.85 -61.34 -15.53
CA GLU A 880 -56.28 -59.95 -15.36
C GLU A 880 -56.14 -59.15 -16.66
N HIS A 881 -55.00 -59.29 -17.35
CA HIS A 881 -54.74 -58.60 -18.61
C HIS A 881 -55.66 -59.08 -19.74
N VAL A 882 -55.94 -60.39 -19.79
CA VAL A 882 -56.89 -60.97 -20.74
C VAL A 882 -58.29 -60.39 -20.54
N ASN A 883 -58.72 -60.14 -19.30
CA ASN A 883 -60.01 -59.51 -19.01
C ASN A 883 -60.06 -58.04 -19.46
N ARG A 884 -59.02 -57.24 -19.17
CA ARG A 884 -58.96 -55.83 -19.64
C ARG A 884 -58.97 -55.71 -21.17
N MET A 885 -58.33 -56.64 -21.88
CA MET A 885 -58.43 -56.72 -23.34
C MET A 885 -59.89 -56.91 -23.79
N LEU A 886 -60.73 -57.65 -23.07
CA LEU A 886 -62.12 -57.89 -23.48
C LEU A 886 -63.00 -56.64 -23.39
N GLU A 887 -62.71 -55.71 -22.48
CA GLU A 887 -63.43 -54.43 -22.32
C GLU A 887 -63.24 -53.50 -23.54
N ASP A 888 -62.01 -53.41 -24.05
CA ASP A 888 -61.71 -52.63 -25.26
C ASP A 888 -61.95 -53.48 -26.52
N LYS A 889 -62.89 -53.05 -27.37
CA LYS A 889 -63.25 -53.76 -28.60
C LYS A 889 -62.13 -53.79 -29.65
N ASN A 890 -61.12 -52.94 -29.52
CA ASN A 890 -60.07 -52.75 -30.52
C ASN A 890 -58.74 -53.46 -30.17
N MET A 891 -58.65 -54.20 -29.06
CA MET A 891 -57.40 -54.78 -28.53
C MET A 891 -57.24 -56.30 -28.81
N ARG A 892 -56.01 -56.76 -29.12
CA ARG A 892 -55.63 -58.16 -29.49
C ARG A 892 -54.37 -58.67 -28.76
N MET A 893 -54.05 -59.99 -28.80
CA MET A 893 -52.96 -60.66 -28.03
C MET A 893 -52.05 -61.66 -28.81
N ARG A 894 -50.76 -61.85 -28.42
CA ARG A 894 -49.84 -62.92 -28.96
C ARG A 894 -48.72 -63.40 -28.01
N PHE A 895 -47.94 -64.43 -28.42
CA PHE A 895 -46.84 -65.08 -27.65
C PHE A 895 -45.49 -65.17 -28.41
N ALA A 896 -44.37 -64.97 -27.69
CA ALA A 896 -42.99 -64.96 -28.21
C ALA A 896 -41.94 -65.63 -27.28
N GLY A 897 -40.82 -66.16 -27.80
CA GLY A 897 -39.77 -66.85 -27.04
C GLY A 897 -38.32 -66.46 -27.43
N HIS A 898 -37.40 -66.43 -26.44
CA HIS A 898 -36.07 -65.79 -26.56
C HIS A 898 -34.92 -66.62 -25.93
N ALA A 899 -33.66 -66.25 -26.22
CA ALA A 899 -32.41 -66.86 -25.71
C ALA A 899 -31.27 -65.81 -25.57
N CYS A 900 -30.12 -66.19 -24.98
CA CYS A 900 -28.96 -65.31 -24.70
C CYS A 900 -27.70 -65.72 -25.48
N ALA A 901 -26.77 -64.78 -25.70
CA ALA A 901 -25.61 -64.92 -26.59
C ALA A 901 -24.43 -65.82 -26.11
N ILE A 902 -24.62 -66.71 -25.13
CA ILE A 902 -23.55 -67.66 -24.73
C ILE A 902 -23.67 -68.95 -25.54
N GLY A 903 -22.78 -69.13 -26.51
CA GLY A 903 -22.74 -70.25 -27.45
C GLY A 903 -23.50 -69.98 -28.76
N PRO A 904 -23.50 -70.95 -29.72
CA PRO A 904 -23.84 -70.65 -31.12
C PRO A 904 -25.31 -70.30 -31.38
N ASP A 905 -25.52 -69.23 -32.17
CA ASP A 905 -26.79 -68.58 -32.47
C ASP A 905 -27.85 -69.56 -33.01
N SER A 906 -27.43 -70.51 -33.86
CA SER A 906 -28.32 -71.49 -34.50
C SER A 906 -28.95 -72.45 -33.49
N VAL A 907 -28.27 -72.73 -32.38
CA VAL A 907 -28.80 -73.51 -31.26
C VAL A 907 -29.75 -72.66 -30.42
N ASN A 908 -29.39 -71.40 -30.17
CA ASN A 908 -30.20 -70.44 -29.41
C ASN A 908 -31.54 -70.15 -30.11
N MET A 909 -31.55 -69.98 -31.44
CA MET A 909 -32.75 -69.81 -32.24
C MET A 909 -33.69 -71.01 -32.15
N LYS A 910 -33.19 -72.23 -32.39
CA LYS A 910 -34.00 -73.47 -32.33
C LYS A 910 -34.66 -73.66 -30.96
N LEU A 911 -33.91 -73.42 -29.88
CA LEU A 911 -34.41 -73.54 -28.51
C LEU A 911 -35.52 -72.52 -28.21
N SER A 912 -35.45 -71.31 -28.77
CA SER A 912 -36.42 -70.25 -28.53
C SER A 912 -37.81 -70.50 -29.15
N GLN A 913 -37.86 -71.03 -30.38
CA GLN A 913 -39.13 -71.37 -31.05
C GLN A 913 -39.83 -72.52 -30.32
N GLN A 914 -39.08 -73.55 -29.94
CA GLN A 914 -39.61 -74.69 -29.20
C GLN A 914 -40.26 -74.29 -27.87
N ARG A 915 -39.74 -73.26 -27.18
CA ARG A 915 -40.35 -72.68 -25.97
C ARG A 915 -41.73 -72.07 -26.26
N ALA A 916 -41.82 -71.23 -27.30
CA ALA A 916 -43.02 -70.45 -27.60
C ALA A 916 -44.20 -71.34 -28.03
N ASP A 917 -43.97 -72.30 -28.92
CA ASP A 917 -45.01 -73.23 -29.37
C ASP A 917 -45.49 -74.16 -28.26
N THR A 918 -44.57 -74.65 -27.44
CA THR A 918 -44.89 -75.50 -26.27
C THR A 918 -45.78 -74.74 -25.28
N PHE A 919 -45.45 -73.49 -24.97
CA PHE A 919 -46.28 -72.68 -24.06
C PHE A 919 -47.66 -72.38 -24.63
N ARG A 920 -47.80 -72.08 -25.94
CA ARG A 920 -49.12 -71.85 -26.57
C ARG A 920 -50.07 -73.02 -26.33
N VAL A 921 -49.60 -74.25 -26.50
CA VAL A 921 -50.40 -75.47 -26.28
C VAL A 921 -50.80 -75.61 -24.80
N TYR A 922 -49.89 -75.32 -23.88
CA TYR A 922 -50.21 -75.32 -22.44
C TYR A 922 -51.19 -74.22 -22.05
N PHE A 923 -51.05 -73.00 -22.60
CA PHE A 923 -51.97 -71.88 -22.35
C PHE A 923 -53.40 -72.22 -22.79
N LEU A 924 -53.61 -72.67 -24.03
CA LEU A 924 -54.97 -73.00 -24.51
C LEU A 924 -55.59 -74.17 -23.73
N ARG A 925 -54.77 -75.15 -23.32
CA ARG A 925 -55.21 -76.24 -22.43
C ARG A 925 -55.61 -75.71 -21.04
N HIS A 926 -54.86 -74.74 -20.50
CA HIS A 926 -55.15 -74.10 -19.22
C HIS A 926 -56.47 -73.29 -19.30
N ILE A 927 -56.62 -72.39 -20.28
CA ILE A 927 -57.86 -71.59 -20.46
C ILE A 927 -59.09 -72.49 -20.64
N ARG A 928 -59.00 -73.56 -21.43
CA ARG A 928 -60.12 -74.50 -21.62
C ARG A 928 -60.53 -75.21 -20.31
N ALA A 929 -59.62 -75.35 -19.35
CA ALA A 929 -59.88 -75.93 -18.05
C ALA A 929 -60.32 -74.89 -16.98
N SER A 930 -59.85 -73.64 -17.06
CA SER A 930 -60.06 -72.63 -16.01
C SER A 930 -61.03 -71.50 -16.36
N ASN A 931 -61.32 -71.23 -17.64
CA ASN A 931 -62.24 -70.18 -18.09
C ASN A 931 -62.92 -70.57 -19.43
N PRO A 932 -63.82 -71.58 -19.43
CA PRO A 932 -64.42 -72.09 -20.66
C PRO A 932 -65.37 -71.10 -21.35
N GLU A 933 -66.07 -70.25 -20.58
CA GLU A 933 -67.09 -69.29 -21.07
C GLU A 933 -66.52 -68.14 -21.92
N ASN A 934 -65.22 -67.85 -21.79
CA ASN A 934 -64.52 -66.85 -22.61
C ASN A 934 -63.52 -67.49 -23.58
N TYR A 935 -63.41 -68.82 -23.63
CA TYR A 935 -62.44 -69.54 -24.46
C TYR A 935 -62.45 -69.05 -25.92
N GLU A 936 -63.61 -69.03 -26.57
CA GLU A 936 -63.74 -68.61 -27.98
C GLU A 936 -63.40 -67.12 -28.20
N LYS A 937 -63.78 -66.25 -27.26
CA LYS A 937 -63.47 -64.81 -27.32
C LYS A 937 -61.97 -64.54 -27.20
N ILE A 938 -61.30 -65.30 -26.33
CA ILE A 938 -59.85 -65.23 -26.11
C ILE A 938 -59.12 -65.81 -27.32
N GLU A 939 -59.55 -66.97 -27.83
CA GLU A 939 -58.98 -67.62 -29.02
C GLU A 939 -59.11 -66.74 -30.27
N ALA A 940 -60.24 -66.08 -30.50
CA ALA A 940 -60.44 -65.16 -31.62
C ALA A 940 -59.57 -63.87 -31.56
N ARG A 941 -59.18 -63.45 -30.36
CA ARG A 941 -58.29 -62.29 -30.13
C ARG A 941 -56.80 -62.67 -30.05
N LEU A 942 -56.48 -63.95 -29.97
CA LEU A 942 -55.12 -64.50 -29.94
C LEU A 942 -54.59 -64.79 -31.36
N ASP A 943 -53.38 -64.35 -31.68
CA ASP A 943 -52.73 -64.66 -32.97
C ASP A 943 -52.56 -66.17 -33.20
N ALA A 944 -52.54 -66.62 -34.46
CA ALA A 944 -52.65 -68.03 -34.82
C ALA A 944 -51.37 -68.89 -34.59
N LYS A 945 -50.17 -68.29 -34.56
CA LYS A 945 -48.87 -68.97 -34.39
C LYS A 945 -48.02 -68.24 -33.33
N ALA A 946 -47.20 -68.99 -32.60
CA ALA A 946 -46.21 -68.42 -31.68
C ALA A 946 -44.85 -68.23 -32.39
N GLN A 947 -43.99 -67.36 -31.85
CA GLN A 947 -42.76 -66.91 -32.53
C GLN A 947 -41.51 -67.08 -31.65
N GLY A 948 -40.44 -67.65 -32.20
CA GLY A 948 -39.11 -67.72 -31.58
C GLY A 948 -38.12 -66.76 -32.24
N PHE A 949 -37.29 -66.10 -31.43
CA PHE A 949 -36.36 -65.06 -31.90
C PHE A 949 -34.88 -65.32 -31.59
N GLY A 950 -34.54 -66.40 -30.87
CA GLY A 950 -33.19 -66.66 -30.41
C GLY A 950 -32.65 -65.47 -29.61
N GLU A 951 -31.44 -65.04 -29.93
CA GLU A 951 -30.82 -63.81 -29.43
C GLU A 951 -31.12 -62.57 -30.29
N SER A 952 -31.78 -62.71 -31.45
CA SER A 952 -32.01 -61.59 -32.40
C SER A 952 -32.98 -60.52 -31.91
N ARG A 953 -33.75 -60.80 -30.84
CA ARG A 953 -34.59 -59.82 -30.12
C ARG A 953 -34.30 -59.88 -28.62
N PRO A 954 -33.24 -59.18 -28.12
CA PRO A 954 -33.08 -58.94 -26.69
C PRO A 954 -34.27 -58.14 -26.13
N MET A 955 -34.45 -58.12 -24.81
CA MET A 955 -35.54 -57.35 -24.18
C MET A 955 -35.35 -55.84 -24.38
N MET A 956 -36.37 -55.12 -24.88
CA MET A 956 -36.25 -53.71 -25.28
C MET A 956 -37.59 -52.94 -25.29
N ILE A 957 -37.52 -51.61 -25.15
CA ILE A 957 -38.65 -50.66 -25.24
C ILE A 957 -38.56 -49.83 -26.53
N GLU A 958 -39.70 -49.47 -27.12
CA GLU A 958 -39.82 -48.66 -28.34
C GLU A 958 -40.67 -47.39 -28.09
N TYR A 959 -40.18 -46.22 -28.50
CA TYR A 959 -40.76 -44.89 -28.22
C TYR A 959 -41.58 -44.33 -29.41
N LEU A 960 -42.35 -43.24 -29.24
CA LEU A 960 -43.08 -42.60 -30.36
C LEU A 960 -42.19 -42.14 -31.53
N ASN A 961 -40.93 -41.79 -31.25
CA ASN A 961 -39.95 -41.38 -32.26
C ASN A 961 -39.26 -42.56 -32.97
N GLY A 962 -39.60 -43.81 -32.62
CA GLY A 962 -39.00 -45.02 -33.19
C GLY A 962 -37.70 -45.48 -32.49
N ASP A 963 -37.21 -44.75 -31.48
CA ASP A 963 -36.03 -45.16 -30.73
C ASP A 963 -36.27 -46.45 -29.96
N ARG A 964 -35.20 -47.23 -29.81
CA ARG A 964 -35.23 -48.59 -29.23
C ARG A 964 -34.16 -48.72 -28.15
N LYS A 965 -34.58 -49.01 -26.92
CA LYS A 965 -33.68 -49.11 -25.76
C LYS A 965 -33.66 -50.53 -25.19
N THR A 966 -32.52 -51.20 -25.34
CA THR A 966 -32.29 -52.56 -24.83
C THR A 966 -32.10 -52.57 -23.31
N ILE A 967 -32.76 -53.52 -22.66
CA ILE A 967 -32.69 -53.83 -21.22
C ILE A 967 -31.90 -55.13 -21.01
N GLY A 968 -32.14 -56.13 -21.86
CA GLY A 968 -31.40 -57.39 -21.86
C GLY A 968 -30.09 -57.27 -22.63
N ASP A 969 -29.10 -56.61 -22.06
CA ASP A 969 -27.75 -56.49 -22.63
C ASP A 969 -26.91 -57.75 -22.39
N ASP A 970 -26.53 -58.46 -23.46
CA ASP A 970 -25.76 -59.70 -23.36
C ASP A 970 -24.26 -59.48 -23.01
N GLU A 971 -23.72 -58.26 -23.01
CA GLU A 971 -22.38 -58.02 -22.42
C GLU A 971 -22.40 -58.14 -20.88
N LYS A 972 -23.58 -57.94 -20.26
CA LYS A 972 -23.76 -57.91 -18.81
C LYS A 972 -24.36 -59.22 -18.27
N PRO A 973 -23.88 -59.74 -17.12
CA PRO A 973 -24.47 -60.92 -16.47
C PRO A 973 -25.98 -60.84 -16.24
N LEU A 974 -26.50 -59.66 -15.87
CA LEU A 974 -27.94 -59.46 -15.62
C LEU A 974 -28.76 -59.51 -16.92
N GLY A 975 -28.29 -58.85 -17.99
CA GLY A 975 -29.01 -58.83 -19.27
C GLY A 975 -29.02 -60.19 -19.96
N ARG A 976 -27.91 -60.93 -19.92
CA ARG A 976 -27.85 -62.35 -20.35
C ARG A 976 -28.86 -63.25 -19.62
N LYS A 977 -29.19 -62.95 -18.37
CA LYS A 977 -30.25 -63.67 -17.63
C LYS A 977 -31.65 -63.22 -18.05
N LEU A 978 -31.89 -61.91 -18.26
CA LEU A 978 -33.19 -61.38 -18.73
C LEU A 978 -33.59 -61.86 -20.14
N ASN A 979 -32.63 -62.11 -21.04
CA ASN A 979 -32.92 -62.64 -22.37
C ASN A 979 -33.40 -64.11 -22.37
N ARG A 980 -33.29 -64.83 -21.26
CA ARG A 980 -33.74 -66.22 -21.09
C ARG A 980 -35.23 -66.26 -20.71
N ARG A 981 -36.11 -65.83 -21.63
CA ARG A 981 -37.55 -65.53 -21.35
C ARG A 981 -38.55 -66.05 -22.39
N LEU A 982 -39.83 -65.94 -22.00
CA LEU A 982 -41.05 -66.01 -22.83
C LEU A 982 -41.82 -64.68 -22.69
N GLU A 983 -42.50 -64.18 -23.72
CA GLU A 983 -43.16 -62.86 -23.75
C GLU A 983 -44.59 -62.93 -24.35
N ILE A 984 -45.47 -62.03 -23.89
CA ILE A 984 -46.92 -61.96 -24.16
C ILE A 984 -47.27 -60.49 -24.46
N GLU A 985 -47.92 -60.20 -25.59
CA GLU A 985 -48.14 -58.82 -26.08
C GLU A 985 -49.64 -58.49 -26.25
N PHE A 986 -50.07 -57.24 -25.97
CA PHE A 986 -51.43 -56.70 -26.15
C PHE A 986 -51.42 -55.34 -26.89
N TYR A 987 -52.18 -55.18 -27.98
CA TYR A 987 -52.03 -54.01 -28.89
C TYR A 987 -53.28 -53.61 -29.69
N TYR A 988 -53.25 -52.41 -30.29
CA TYR A 988 -54.28 -51.83 -31.19
C TYR A 988 -53.86 -51.85 -32.68
N PRO A 989 -54.80 -52.05 -33.64
CA PRO A 989 -54.54 -51.90 -35.08
C PRO A 989 -54.34 -50.43 -35.54
N GLU A 990 -53.40 -50.21 -36.46
CA GLU A 990 -52.92 -48.87 -36.88
C GLU A 990 -53.99 -47.90 -37.43
N LYS A 991 -55.14 -48.38 -37.93
CA LYS A 991 -56.16 -47.55 -38.60
C LYS A 991 -56.99 -46.65 -37.67
N VAL A 992 -56.78 -46.69 -36.35
CA VAL A 992 -57.66 -46.04 -35.35
C VAL A 992 -57.04 -44.79 -34.71
N LEU A 993 -55.77 -44.46 -35.00
CA LEU A 993 -55.10 -43.28 -34.43
C LEU A 993 -55.33 -42.00 -35.25
N PRO A 994 -55.66 -40.84 -34.64
CA PRO A 994 -55.77 -39.56 -35.34
C PRO A 994 -54.42 -39.12 -35.94
N ARG A 995 -54.41 -38.66 -37.19
CA ARG A 995 -53.18 -38.18 -37.86
C ARG A 995 -52.74 -36.83 -37.29
N LEU A 996 -51.43 -36.67 -37.08
CA LEU A 996 -50.80 -35.59 -36.30
C LEU A 996 -50.05 -34.53 -37.15
N SER A 997 -50.36 -34.37 -38.44
CA SER A 997 -49.41 -33.76 -39.42
C SER A 997 -49.79 -32.43 -40.10
N GLU A 998 -50.91 -31.75 -39.75
CA GLU A 998 -51.45 -30.65 -40.60
C GLU A 998 -51.71 -29.30 -39.88
N ALA A 999 -51.03 -29.00 -38.77
CA ALA A 999 -51.24 -27.76 -37.99
C ALA A 999 -50.11 -26.71 -38.13
N ASN A 1000 -49.42 -26.64 -39.28
CA ASN A 1000 -48.26 -25.75 -39.51
C ASN A 1000 -48.42 -24.87 -40.77
N SER A 1001 -49.55 -24.15 -40.90
CA SER A 1001 -49.69 -23.07 -41.90
C SER A 1001 -50.87 -22.13 -41.63
N GLN A 1002 -50.64 -21.04 -40.87
CA GLN A 1002 -51.21 -19.67 -41.00
C GLN A 1002 -50.74 -18.78 -39.83
#